data_AF-A0A536TEC8-F1
#
_entry.id   AF-A0A536TEC8-F1
#
_cell.length_a   1.000
_cell.length_b   1.000
_cell.length_c   1.000
_cell.angle_alpha   90.00
_cell.angle_beta   90.00
_cell.angle_gamma   90.00
#
_symmetry.space_group_name_H-M   'P 1'
#
loop_
_entity.id
_entity.type
_entity.pdbx_description
1 polymer ?
#
loop_
_entity_poly.entity_id
_entity_poly.type
_entity_poly.pdbx_seq_one_letter_code
_entity_poly.pdbx_strand_id
1 'polypeptide(L)'
;MAKHYQAIPCAVPSAGANDTADRIARKAATRRIAIVAVHGVADQKLGDTAQALADLLIAQAPNGHSYQPGIRIDKTLQVPPMEPILKAAKPPPGLRKEFRQSAGSDFLRVDKNAAQPKGVLVARTTALSVGAEFSDYLLLKAKQNNAPTETYLAPQISLSRRIDGATEFVDIHEMHWADLSRLSGGAPRILTELFTLLFRLSALGRDTVQMQSAASGFAHDHAWRTLQWTQTALDWLYSRVLALLFLQLGMIALLLVPLGLGSPHTATIHGVASALAGLALAVWLLYTYESLILALAAGGVLAYGSWMMPGAWMDGLAWIAVLSLLYDWWMRVCDERFKMVRMVGWTLWPITAAATIGYAAGSPSADLSMWIEGALSALEIVLLLIVAWWGLAGPLAVVWMVASARASMKMGAKSPDATSRMVQAKSSIGTARMGLFVSLGFFAILTMTAWALVTTGVERSVDRVQYSPIIFKPLHEVAGDAPGPSRTTAAAFLDERFLNSTETFSAIALVLLPLIVYLILMMLPSVLAELKITEQFNRLGRWLTSGYRRLDACAAAIVGAGVVLALVTGVTLVLFRLGVESNIPGFNPLLKFFADASGDWLKLFVISAGTATVALSAAGGLLSRYVPWLRAPLDAALDVDNHFREFPRRAIPRARIFSRFVAVLNCIAAQSYDHIIIVAHSQGTVISTELLRYMKERTTHGQAEQAMDPVASLWERLGGRIALVTAGCPLRQLYAARFPVLYEWVLGQHGPNLGPVADDVGVVRWVNLYATGDYVGRWLWSRAPHGEYPVTQIDQAGAHGDTYTPHRVDTTHWKTLMGANTEKDISIGAGAHTHYFSIDQKTMAGVIDALLAS
;
A
#
# COMPACT_ATOMS: atom_id res chain seq x y z
N MET A 1 10.03 -43.08 45.09
CA MET A 1 9.44 -42.20 46.12
C MET A 1 8.12 -41.66 45.58
N ALA A 2 6.99 -41.93 46.24
CA ALA A 2 5.73 -41.26 45.92
C ALA A 2 5.56 -39.99 46.77
N LYS A 3 4.80 -39.01 46.27
CA LYS A 3 4.26 -37.91 47.09
C LYS A 3 2.73 -37.94 46.98
N HIS A 4 2.05 -37.75 48.11
CA HIS A 4 0.60 -37.91 48.18
C HIS A 4 -0.16 -36.79 47.46
N TYR A 5 -1.21 -37.16 46.75
CA TYR A 5 -2.41 -36.34 46.65
C TYR A 5 -3.32 -36.72 47.81
N GLN A 6 -3.74 -35.75 48.63
CA GLN A 6 -4.89 -35.91 49.53
C GLN A 6 -6.14 -35.40 48.82
N ALA A 7 -7.20 -36.21 48.81
CA ALA A 7 -8.51 -35.78 48.34
C ALA A 7 -9.25 -35.05 49.46
N ILE A 8 -9.92 -33.94 49.13
CA ILE A 8 -10.83 -33.23 50.04
C ILE A 8 -12.27 -33.58 49.61
N PRO A 9 -13.18 -33.98 50.53
CA PRO A 9 -14.53 -34.40 50.15
C PRO A 9 -15.37 -33.28 49.54
N CYS A 10 -16.12 -33.59 48.49
CA CYS A 10 -17.09 -32.66 47.91
C CYS A 10 -18.42 -32.74 48.69
N ALA A 11 -18.60 -31.83 49.65
CA ALA A 11 -19.87 -31.67 50.36
C ALA A 11 -20.85 -30.85 49.51
N VAL A 12 -22.05 -31.39 49.23
CA VAL A 12 -23.10 -30.72 48.46
C VAL A 12 -23.91 -29.80 49.39
N PRO A 13 -23.94 -28.47 49.19
CA PRO A 13 -24.83 -27.59 49.94
C PRO A 13 -26.27 -27.74 49.45
N SER A 14 -27.23 -27.80 50.38
CA SER A 14 -28.65 -27.80 50.06
C SER A 14 -29.09 -26.46 49.46
N ALA A 15 -29.74 -26.47 48.29
CA ALA A 15 -30.20 -25.26 47.61
C ALA A 15 -31.38 -24.60 48.38
N GLY A 16 -31.06 -23.56 49.16
CA GLY A 16 -32.05 -22.67 49.78
C GLY A 16 -32.33 -21.46 48.90
N ALA A 17 -33.60 -21.03 48.80
CA ALA A 17 -34.05 -19.97 47.89
C ALA A 17 -33.29 -18.63 48.02
N ASN A 18 -32.71 -18.35 49.20
CA ASN A 18 -31.91 -17.15 49.46
C ASN A 18 -30.63 -17.05 48.61
N ASP A 19 -30.03 -18.17 48.17
CA ASP A 19 -28.78 -18.13 47.38
C ASP A 19 -28.97 -17.39 46.04
N THR A 20 -30.17 -17.45 45.46
CA THR A 20 -30.53 -16.67 44.26
C THR A 20 -30.49 -15.16 44.52
N ALA A 21 -31.07 -14.71 45.63
CA ALA A 21 -31.09 -13.30 46.01
C ALA A 21 -29.69 -12.81 46.39
N ASP A 22 -28.92 -13.62 47.12
CA ASP A 22 -27.58 -13.27 47.57
C ASP A 22 -26.56 -13.29 46.42
N ARG A 23 -26.71 -14.17 45.41
CA ARG A 23 -25.95 -14.09 44.15
C ARG A 23 -26.29 -12.83 43.34
N ILE A 24 -27.55 -12.40 43.31
CA ILE A 24 -27.94 -11.14 42.65
C ILE A 24 -27.34 -9.92 43.40
N ALA A 25 -27.45 -9.89 44.73
CA ALA A 25 -26.87 -8.83 45.57
C ALA A 25 -25.33 -8.78 45.46
N ARG A 26 -24.64 -9.92 45.51
CA ARG A 26 -23.18 -10.00 45.32
C ARG A 26 -22.76 -9.61 43.90
N LYS A 27 -23.56 -9.92 42.86
CA LYS A 27 -23.25 -9.48 41.49
C LYS A 27 -23.42 -7.96 41.32
N ALA A 28 -24.29 -7.32 42.09
CA ALA A 28 -24.42 -5.86 42.11
C ALA A 28 -23.24 -5.14 42.81
N ALA A 29 -22.38 -5.86 43.55
CA ALA A 29 -21.33 -5.22 44.36
C ALA A 29 -20.08 -4.76 43.57
N THR A 30 -19.75 -5.40 42.44
CA THR A 30 -18.57 -5.06 41.62
C THR A 30 -18.79 -5.38 40.14
N ARG A 31 -19.30 -4.40 39.35
CA ARG A 31 -19.37 -4.53 37.88
C ARG A 31 -17.96 -4.53 37.27
N ARG A 32 -17.71 -5.37 36.27
CA ARG A 32 -16.43 -5.40 35.54
C ARG A 32 -16.63 -5.11 34.05
N ILE A 33 -15.94 -4.08 33.56
CA ILE A 33 -16.04 -3.61 32.17
C ILE A 33 -14.65 -3.67 31.52
N ALA A 34 -14.58 -4.15 30.28
CA ALA A 34 -13.37 -4.08 29.47
C ALA A 34 -13.44 -2.91 28.48
N ILE A 35 -12.35 -2.16 28.36
CA ILE A 35 -12.12 -1.27 27.21
C ILE A 35 -11.03 -1.91 26.35
N VAL A 36 -11.17 -1.87 25.02
CA VAL A 36 -10.13 -2.31 24.07
C VAL A 36 -9.70 -1.11 23.25
N ALA A 37 -8.53 -0.55 23.56
CA ALA A 37 -7.91 0.52 22.79
C ALA A 37 -7.29 -0.05 21.50
N VAL A 38 -7.64 0.51 20.35
CA VAL A 38 -7.10 0.13 19.02
C VAL A 38 -6.61 1.39 18.31
N HIS A 39 -5.29 1.58 18.28
CA HIS A 39 -4.69 2.82 17.78
C HIS A 39 -4.87 3.01 16.26
N GLY A 40 -4.76 4.27 15.85
CA GLY A 40 -4.63 4.66 14.45
C GLY A 40 -3.20 4.56 13.91
N VAL A 41 -2.95 5.27 12.83
CA VAL A 41 -1.64 5.34 12.16
C VAL A 41 -0.75 6.36 12.90
N ALA A 42 0.22 5.88 13.67
CA ALA A 42 1.16 6.70 14.45
C ALA A 42 2.40 5.90 14.88
N ASP A 43 3.39 6.57 15.49
CA ASP A 43 4.62 5.99 16.06
C ASP A 43 4.45 5.35 17.46
N GLN A 44 3.21 5.17 17.94
CA GLN A 44 2.90 4.62 19.26
C GLN A 44 3.66 3.31 19.56
N LYS A 45 4.11 3.17 20.80
CA LYS A 45 4.73 1.96 21.36
C LYS A 45 3.67 1.11 22.06
N LEU A 46 4.07 -0.08 22.49
CA LEU A 46 3.19 -1.04 23.15
C LEU A 46 2.71 -0.53 24.52
N GLY A 47 1.41 -0.24 24.62
CA GLY A 47 0.75 0.30 25.81
C GLY A 47 0.57 1.81 25.81
N ASP A 48 1.08 2.54 24.79
CA ASP A 48 0.89 3.99 24.69
C ASP A 48 -0.59 4.35 24.48
N THR A 49 -1.37 3.52 23.78
CA THR A 49 -2.80 3.75 23.52
C THR A 49 -3.63 3.52 24.77
N ALA A 50 -3.37 2.43 25.50
CA ALA A 50 -4.03 2.18 26.78
C ALA A 50 -3.70 3.26 27.81
N GLN A 51 -2.45 3.72 27.87
CA GLN A 51 -2.02 4.78 28.79
C GLN A 51 -2.71 6.11 28.47
N ALA A 52 -2.66 6.57 27.21
CA ALA A 52 -3.32 7.82 26.80
C ALA A 52 -4.83 7.81 27.09
N LEU A 53 -5.49 6.64 26.96
CA LEU A 53 -6.91 6.49 27.26
C LEU A 53 -7.21 6.48 28.76
N ALA A 54 -6.32 5.90 29.58
CA ALA A 54 -6.39 5.96 31.03
C ALA A 54 -6.20 7.40 31.53
N ASP A 55 -5.16 8.08 31.05
CA ASP A 55 -4.82 9.47 31.41
C ASP A 55 -5.95 10.43 31.04
N LEU A 56 -6.60 10.24 29.88
CA LEU A 56 -7.75 11.03 29.45
C LEU A 56 -8.96 10.88 30.40
N LEU A 57 -9.29 9.65 30.83
CA LEU A 57 -10.40 9.41 31.76
C LEU A 57 -10.10 9.96 33.16
N ILE A 58 -8.87 9.82 33.63
CA ILE A 58 -8.41 10.35 34.93
C ILE A 58 -8.41 11.89 34.92
N ALA A 59 -7.87 12.52 33.86
CA ALA A 59 -7.70 13.97 33.80
C ALA A 59 -9.01 14.74 33.56
N GLN A 60 -9.98 14.16 32.84
CA GLN A 60 -11.24 14.84 32.53
C GLN A 60 -12.38 14.56 33.54
N ALA A 61 -12.24 13.58 34.43
CA ALA A 61 -13.25 13.19 35.42
C ALA A 61 -14.70 13.23 34.85
N PRO A 62 -14.96 12.54 33.72
CA PRO A 62 -16.16 12.74 32.92
C PRO A 62 -17.44 12.50 33.72
N ASN A 63 -18.44 13.36 33.47
CA ASN A 63 -19.72 13.38 34.17
C ASN A 63 -19.64 13.53 35.71
N GLY A 64 -18.47 13.90 36.26
CA GLY A 64 -18.22 14.00 37.70
C GLY A 64 -17.70 12.70 38.33
N HIS A 65 -17.57 11.62 37.56
CA HIS A 65 -17.04 10.36 38.04
C HIS A 65 -15.51 10.45 38.21
N SER A 66 -15.01 9.93 39.33
CA SER A 66 -13.57 9.90 39.60
C SER A 66 -12.97 8.55 39.22
N TYR A 67 -11.88 8.60 38.45
CA TYR A 67 -11.09 7.43 38.05
C TYR A 67 -9.79 7.41 38.85
N GLN A 68 -9.42 6.25 39.38
CA GLN A 68 -8.16 6.05 40.10
C GLN A 68 -7.32 4.99 39.37
N PRO A 69 -6.02 5.25 39.13
CA PRO A 69 -5.14 4.29 38.47
C PRO A 69 -4.86 3.10 39.37
N GLY A 70 -4.98 1.90 38.80
CA GLY A 70 -4.59 0.63 39.41
C GLY A 70 -3.28 0.10 38.85
N ILE A 71 -3.20 -1.22 38.71
CA ILE A 71 -1.97 -1.92 38.29
C ILE A 71 -1.96 -2.08 36.76
N ARG A 72 -0.79 -1.87 36.14
CA ARG A 72 -0.51 -2.31 34.76
C ARG A 72 -0.02 -3.77 34.78
N ILE A 73 -0.62 -4.61 33.95
CA ILE A 73 -0.36 -6.04 33.82
C ILE A 73 -0.13 -6.38 32.35
N ASP A 74 1.10 -6.74 31.97
CA ASP A 74 1.43 -7.13 30.60
C ASP A 74 1.37 -8.67 30.48
N LYS A 75 0.42 -9.19 29.70
CA LYS A 75 0.11 -10.63 29.59
C LYS A 75 0.68 -11.24 28.32
N THR A 76 1.52 -12.26 28.45
CA THR A 76 2.04 -13.03 27.30
C THR A 76 0.96 -13.92 26.69
N LEU A 77 0.53 -13.62 25.47
CA LEU A 77 -0.40 -14.41 24.67
C LEU A 77 0.34 -15.16 23.55
N GLN A 78 -0.03 -16.42 23.32
CA GLN A 78 0.30 -17.12 22.08
C GLN A 78 -0.76 -16.80 21.02
N VAL A 79 -0.31 -16.45 19.83
CA VAL A 79 -1.12 -16.01 18.69
C VAL A 79 -0.91 -17.02 17.55
N PRO A 80 -1.69 -18.12 17.51
CA PRO A 80 -1.69 -19.01 16.35
C PRO A 80 -2.31 -18.30 15.14
N PRO A 81 -1.92 -18.64 13.90
CA PRO A 81 -2.62 -18.16 12.70
C PRO A 81 -4.10 -18.55 12.73
N MET A 82 -4.99 -17.60 12.48
CA MET A 82 -6.44 -17.88 12.43
C MET A 82 -6.80 -18.76 11.24
N GLU A 83 -7.62 -19.77 11.50
CA GLU A 83 -8.08 -20.76 10.52
C GLU A 83 -9.14 -20.16 9.57
N PRO A 84 -8.97 -20.23 8.23
CA PRO A 84 -9.97 -19.78 7.24
C PRO A 84 -11.14 -20.75 7.09
N ILE A 85 -12.28 -20.26 6.58
CA ILE A 85 -13.40 -21.10 6.12
C ILE A 85 -13.10 -21.70 4.74
N LEU A 86 -12.50 -20.94 3.82
CA LEU A 86 -12.22 -21.36 2.46
C LEU A 86 -11.19 -22.51 2.44
N LYS A 87 -11.64 -23.68 2.00
CA LYS A 87 -10.84 -24.91 1.95
C LYS A 87 -9.85 -24.86 0.78
N ALA A 88 -8.60 -25.24 1.02
CA ALA A 88 -7.49 -25.07 0.07
C ALA A 88 -7.54 -26.02 -1.15
N ALA A 89 -8.14 -25.58 -2.26
CA ALA A 89 -7.98 -26.25 -3.54
C ALA A 89 -6.52 -26.16 -4.02
N LYS A 90 -5.79 -27.30 -4.10
CA LYS A 90 -4.42 -27.36 -4.66
C LYS A 90 -4.46 -27.04 -6.17
N PRO A 91 -3.98 -25.87 -6.63
CA PRO A 91 -4.08 -25.51 -8.04
C PRO A 91 -2.82 -26.00 -8.78
N PRO A 92 -2.93 -26.76 -9.88
CA PRO A 92 -1.78 -27.41 -10.53
C PRO A 92 -0.68 -26.41 -10.94
N PRO A 93 0.61 -26.82 -10.91
CA PRO A 93 1.73 -25.95 -11.29
C PRO A 93 1.79 -25.70 -12.81
N GLY A 94 2.47 -24.63 -13.21
CA GLY A 94 2.81 -24.36 -14.61
C GLY A 94 2.75 -22.88 -15.02
N LEU A 95 3.53 -22.50 -16.03
CA LEU A 95 3.71 -21.11 -16.49
C LEU A 95 2.40 -20.40 -16.86
N ARG A 96 1.40 -21.12 -17.42
CA ARG A 96 0.07 -20.55 -17.72
C ARG A 96 -0.68 -20.09 -16.47
N LYS A 97 -0.43 -20.69 -15.30
CA LYS A 97 -0.95 -20.23 -14.02
C LYS A 97 -0.20 -18.98 -13.58
N GLU A 98 1.13 -18.98 -13.54
CA GLU A 98 1.92 -17.84 -13.07
C GLU A 98 1.72 -16.58 -13.92
N PHE A 99 1.62 -16.70 -15.25
CA PHE A 99 1.24 -15.61 -16.14
C PHE A 99 -0.15 -15.06 -15.77
N ARG A 100 -1.16 -15.93 -15.60
CA ARG A 100 -2.50 -15.51 -15.15
C ARG A 100 -2.42 -14.78 -13.81
N GLN A 101 -1.76 -15.36 -12.79
CA GLN A 101 -1.56 -14.75 -11.47
C GLN A 101 -0.92 -13.36 -11.57
N SER A 102 0.09 -13.16 -12.42
CA SER A 102 0.72 -11.85 -12.63
C SER A 102 -0.20 -10.79 -13.25
N ALA A 103 -1.22 -11.22 -14.00
CA ALA A 103 -2.13 -10.36 -14.77
C ALA A 103 -3.51 -10.18 -14.12
N GLY A 104 -3.62 -10.24 -12.78
CA GLY A 104 -4.87 -9.88 -12.09
C GLY A 104 -5.00 -10.42 -10.67
N SER A 105 -6.09 -10.06 -10.00
CA SER A 105 -6.40 -10.51 -8.64
C SER A 105 -6.50 -12.03 -8.57
N ASP A 106 -5.82 -12.65 -7.61
CA ASP A 106 -5.98 -14.09 -7.31
C ASP A 106 -7.27 -14.37 -6.52
N PHE A 107 -7.74 -13.40 -5.73
CA PHE A 107 -9.02 -13.46 -5.03
C PHE A 107 -10.18 -13.72 -6.01
N LEU A 108 -10.23 -12.96 -7.11
CA LEU A 108 -11.24 -13.10 -8.17
C LEU A 108 -11.05 -14.34 -9.07
N ARG A 109 -10.40 -15.40 -8.58
CA ARG A 109 -10.04 -16.59 -9.37
C ARG A 109 -10.07 -17.91 -8.61
N VAL A 110 -10.28 -17.92 -7.29
CA VAL A 110 -10.17 -19.13 -6.45
C VAL A 110 -10.96 -20.32 -7.03
N ASP A 111 -12.19 -20.09 -7.50
CA ASP A 111 -13.05 -21.14 -8.07
C ASP A 111 -12.83 -21.50 -9.55
N LYS A 112 -11.96 -20.80 -10.31
CA LYS A 112 -11.88 -21.00 -11.78
C LYS A 112 -11.33 -22.37 -12.24
N ASN A 113 -10.94 -23.22 -11.30
CA ASN A 113 -10.53 -24.61 -11.56
C ASN A 113 -11.53 -25.65 -11.01
N ALA A 114 -12.63 -25.22 -10.37
CA ALA A 114 -13.78 -26.10 -10.15
C ALA A 114 -14.49 -26.35 -11.48
N ALA A 115 -15.20 -27.48 -11.61
CA ALA A 115 -15.68 -27.99 -12.90
C ALA A 115 -16.90 -27.25 -13.50
N GLN A 116 -17.16 -25.98 -13.13
CA GLN A 116 -18.22 -25.15 -13.72
C GLN A 116 -17.71 -23.76 -14.14
N PRO A 117 -17.57 -23.47 -15.45
CA PRO A 117 -17.06 -22.20 -15.94
C PRO A 117 -18.18 -21.14 -16.09
N LYS A 118 -18.56 -20.49 -14.98
CA LYS A 118 -19.39 -19.26 -15.01
C LYS A 118 -18.73 -18.13 -14.21
N GLY A 119 -19.27 -16.91 -14.33
CA GLY A 119 -18.63 -15.69 -13.83
C GLY A 119 -18.40 -15.69 -12.32
N VAL A 120 -17.24 -15.16 -11.90
CA VAL A 120 -16.70 -15.12 -10.51
C VAL A 120 -17.65 -14.55 -9.46
N LEU A 121 -18.63 -13.75 -9.89
CA LEU A 121 -19.59 -13.05 -9.05
C LEU A 121 -21.06 -13.37 -9.44
N VAL A 122 -21.25 -14.38 -10.30
CA VAL A 122 -22.54 -14.72 -10.96
C VAL A 122 -23.06 -16.09 -10.49
N ALA A 123 -22.28 -16.82 -9.68
CA ALA A 123 -22.67 -18.09 -9.05
C ALA A 123 -22.17 -18.20 -7.60
N ARG A 124 -22.21 -17.09 -6.84
CA ARG A 124 -21.91 -17.12 -5.39
C ARG A 124 -23.04 -17.82 -4.63
N THR A 125 -22.72 -18.95 -4.01
CA THR A 125 -23.51 -19.59 -2.94
C THR A 125 -22.76 -19.53 -1.59
N THR A 126 -21.85 -18.56 -1.45
CA THR A 126 -21.09 -18.28 -0.23
C THR A 126 -21.93 -17.45 0.75
N ALA A 127 -21.93 -17.84 2.02
CA ALA A 127 -22.65 -17.11 3.08
C ALA A 127 -21.85 -15.92 3.67
N LEU A 128 -20.72 -15.55 3.05
CA LEU A 128 -19.87 -14.42 3.41
C LEU A 128 -20.02 -13.28 2.39
N SER A 129 -19.92 -12.04 2.87
CA SER A 129 -19.83 -10.83 2.06
C SER A 129 -18.47 -10.67 1.37
N VAL A 130 -18.37 -9.77 0.39
CA VAL A 130 -17.15 -9.59 -0.43
C VAL A 130 -15.90 -9.24 0.40
N GLY A 131 -16.03 -8.38 1.42
CA GLY A 131 -14.94 -8.03 2.34
C GLY A 131 -14.58 -9.14 3.34
N ALA A 132 -15.57 -9.93 3.76
CA ALA A 132 -15.35 -11.11 4.60
C ALA A 132 -14.66 -12.24 3.83
N GLU A 133 -15.10 -12.54 2.60
CA GLU A 133 -14.40 -13.46 1.69
C GLU A 133 -12.96 -13.01 1.42
N PHE A 134 -12.71 -11.71 1.25
CA PHE A 134 -11.35 -11.19 1.05
C PHE A 134 -10.48 -11.35 2.32
N SER A 135 -11.07 -11.20 3.51
CA SER A 135 -10.40 -11.50 4.79
C SER A 135 -10.00 -12.98 4.87
N ASP A 136 -10.95 -13.86 4.56
CA ASP A 136 -10.80 -15.31 4.61
C ASP A 136 -9.75 -15.80 3.60
N TYR A 137 -9.76 -15.23 2.39
CA TYR A 137 -8.76 -15.44 1.36
C TYR A 137 -7.34 -15.08 1.82
N LEU A 138 -7.16 -13.97 2.55
CA LEU A 138 -5.84 -13.60 3.09
C LEU A 138 -5.38 -14.54 4.23
N LEU A 139 -6.31 -15.03 5.06
CA LEU A 139 -6.03 -16.07 6.06
C LEU A 139 -5.65 -17.40 5.38
N LEU A 140 -6.36 -17.79 4.33
CA LEU A 140 -6.05 -18.94 3.49
C LEU A 140 -4.67 -18.83 2.84
N LYS A 141 -4.31 -17.66 2.29
CA LYS A 141 -2.96 -17.41 1.76
C LYS A 141 -1.90 -17.52 2.86
N ALA A 142 -2.14 -16.97 4.05
CA ALA A 142 -1.20 -17.07 5.18
C ALA A 142 -0.99 -18.53 5.63
N LYS A 143 -2.08 -19.30 5.79
CA LYS A 143 -2.02 -20.73 6.12
C LYS A 143 -1.31 -21.55 5.04
N GLN A 144 -1.62 -21.33 3.76
CA GLN A 144 -0.97 -22.01 2.63
C GLN A 144 0.56 -21.78 2.53
N ASN A 145 1.08 -20.72 3.15
CA ASN A 145 2.51 -20.41 3.14
C ASN A 145 3.20 -20.72 4.49
N ASN A 146 2.51 -21.38 5.42
CA ASN A 146 2.96 -21.71 6.77
C ASN A 146 3.37 -20.46 7.56
N ALA A 147 2.42 -19.55 7.76
CA ALA A 147 2.58 -18.45 8.72
C ALA A 147 2.88 -18.99 10.14
N PRO A 148 3.80 -18.37 10.91
CA PRO A 148 4.19 -18.86 12.22
C PRO A 148 3.15 -18.52 13.31
N THR A 149 3.16 -19.28 14.39
CA THR A 149 2.59 -18.83 15.68
C THR A 149 3.49 -17.73 16.26
N GLU A 150 2.89 -16.64 16.72
CA GLU A 150 3.59 -15.50 17.29
C GLU A 150 3.34 -15.37 18.79
N THR A 151 4.25 -14.71 19.50
CA THR A 151 4.06 -14.35 20.91
C THR A 151 3.80 -12.84 21.00
N TYR A 152 2.72 -12.44 21.65
CA TYR A 152 2.33 -11.05 21.84
C TYR A 152 2.25 -10.72 23.34
N LEU A 153 2.81 -9.58 23.74
CA LEU A 153 2.60 -9.02 25.07
C LEU A 153 1.36 -8.11 25.00
N ALA A 154 0.26 -8.51 25.61
CA ALA A 154 -0.98 -7.74 25.68
C ALA A 154 -0.99 -6.91 26.99
N PRO A 155 -0.77 -5.58 26.93
CA PRO A 155 -0.83 -4.74 28.12
C PRO A 155 -2.28 -4.50 28.53
N GLN A 156 -2.51 -4.55 29.84
CA GLN A 156 -3.77 -4.22 30.51
C GLN A 156 -3.48 -3.16 31.58
N ILE A 157 -4.29 -2.11 31.66
CA ILE A 157 -4.28 -1.12 32.74
C ILE A 157 -5.62 -1.20 33.46
N SER A 158 -5.62 -1.62 34.72
CA SER A 158 -6.82 -1.61 35.56
C SER A 158 -7.05 -0.22 36.14
N LEU A 159 -8.29 0.26 36.10
CA LEU A 159 -8.79 1.48 36.76
C LEU A 159 -9.96 1.13 37.69
N SER A 160 -10.16 1.93 38.75
CA SER A 160 -11.42 1.95 39.50
C SER A 160 -12.18 3.25 39.27
N ARG A 161 -13.45 3.14 38.89
CA ARG A 161 -14.38 4.25 38.64
C ARG A 161 -15.34 4.36 39.82
N ARG A 162 -15.42 5.54 40.46
CA ARG A 162 -16.34 5.79 41.58
C ARG A 162 -17.56 6.58 41.13
N ILE A 163 -18.74 6.10 41.53
CA ILE A 163 -20.07 6.64 41.18
C ILE A 163 -20.92 6.61 42.46
N ASP A 164 -21.28 7.76 43.02
CA ASP A 164 -22.19 7.88 44.19
C ASP A 164 -21.89 6.95 45.38
N GLY A 165 -20.60 6.62 45.58
CA GLY A 165 -20.11 5.70 46.62
C GLY A 165 -19.88 4.25 46.17
N ALA A 166 -20.49 3.81 45.06
CA ALA A 166 -20.18 2.54 44.40
C ALA A 166 -18.83 2.60 43.65
N THR A 167 -18.24 1.43 43.39
CA THR A 167 -16.97 1.27 42.65
C THR A 167 -17.12 0.23 41.54
N GLU A 168 -16.96 0.65 40.28
CA GLU A 168 -16.83 -0.23 39.12
C GLU A 168 -15.35 -0.44 38.77
N PHE A 169 -15.00 -1.62 38.23
CA PHE A 169 -13.65 -1.90 37.72
C PHE A 169 -13.63 -1.85 36.20
N VAL A 170 -12.70 -1.06 35.66
CA VAL A 170 -12.54 -0.82 34.22
C VAL A 170 -11.15 -1.26 33.81
N ASP A 171 -11.05 -2.34 33.03
CA ASP A 171 -9.80 -2.89 32.54
C ASP A 171 -9.56 -2.43 31.09
N ILE A 172 -8.55 -1.59 30.86
CA ILE A 172 -8.17 -1.11 29.53
C ILE A 172 -7.10 -2.03 28.93
N HIS A 173 -7.45 -2.79 27.89
CA HIS A 173 -6.56 -3.64 27.11
C HIS A 173 -6.15 -2.92 25.82
N GLU A 174 -4.93 -3.10 25.32
CA GLU A 174 -4.52 -2.59 24.00
C GLU A 174 -4.42 -3.71 22.96
N MET A 175 -5.08 -3.52 21.82
CA MET A 175 -4.75 -4.22 20.58
C MET A 175 -3.69 -3.39 19.85
N HIS A 176 -2.42 -3.67 20.15
CA HIS A 176 -1.29 -3.11 19.43
C HIS A 176 -1.08 -3.88 18.13
N TRP A 177 -1.01 -3.17 17.00
CA TRP A 177 -0.83 -3.76 15.68
C TRP A 177 0.29 -3.11 14.85
N ALA A 178 0.92 -2.04 15.34
CA ALA A 178 1.89 -1.29 14.54
C ALA A 178 3.15 -2.10 14.20
N ASP A 179 3.62 -2.99 15.08
CA ASP A 179 4.70 -3.95 14.80
C ASP A 179 4.35 -4.99 13.71
N LEU A 180 3.06 -5.18 13.41
CA LEU A 180 2.57 -6.07 12.37
C LEU A 180 2.53 -5.41 10.98
N SER A 181 2.38 -4.08 10.91
CA SER A 181 2.35 -3.29 9.66
C SER A 181 3.64 -2.53 9.37
N ARG A 182 4.37 -2.07 10.39
CA ARG A 182 5.58 -1.23 10.24
C ARG A 182 6.75 -1.96 9.58
N LEU A 183 7.59 -1.14 8.94
CA LEU A 183 8.85 -1.56 8.35
C LEU A 183 9.90 -1.75 9.45
N SER A 184 10.06 -2.99 9.92
CA SER A 184 11.03 -3.32 10.98
C SER A 184 12.49 -3.23 10.51
N GLY A 185 13.05 -2.02 10.59
CA GLY A 185 14.50 -1.75 10.55
C GLY A 185 15.15 -1.59 9.17
N GLY A 186 16.20 -0.76 9.12
CA GLY A 186 17.14 -0.62 8.01
C GLY A 186 16.69 0.28 6.84
N ALA A 187 17.55 1.22 6.42
CA ALA A 187 17.33 2.04 5.23
C ALA A 187 17.06 1.22 3.93
N PRO A 188 17.73 0.07 3.68
CA PRO A 188 17.39 -0.79 2.54
C PRO A 188 15.95 -1.31 2.54
N ARG A 189 15.35 -1.50 3.74
CA ARG A 189 13.96 -1.94 3.86
C ARG A 189 12.99 -0.81 3.52
N ILE A 190 13.26 0.42 3.94
CA ILE A 190 12.49 1.60 3.53
C ILE A 190 12.48 1.73 2.00
N LEU A 191 13.64 1.56 1.35
CA LEU A 191 13.77 1.63 -0.11
C LEU A 191 12.95 0.52 -0.83
N THR A 192 13.06 -0.74 -0.39
CA THR A 192 12.27 -1.84 -0.99
C THR A 192 10.77 -1.70 -0.79
N GLU A 193 10.33 -0.94 0.21
CA GLU A 193 8.92 -0.75 0.56
C GLU A 193 8.30 0.47 -0.13
N LEU A 194 9.05 1.56 -0.33
CA LEU A 194 8.70 2.62 -1.26
C LEU A 194 8.59 2.07 -2.70
N PHE A 195 9.54 1.23 -3.10
CA PHE A 195 9.51 0.50 -4.39
C PHE A 195 8.34 -0.52 -4.47
N THR A 196 7.84 -1.00 -3.32
CA THR A 196 6.64 -1.88 -3.30
C THR A 196 5.36 -1.06 -3.43
N LEU A 197 5.19 -0.02 -2.62
CA LEU A 197 4.06 0.92 -2.67
C LEU A 197 3.88 1.45 -4.10
N LEU A 198 4.99 1.82 -4.74
CA LEU A 198 5.06 2.29 -6.12
C LEU A 198 4.19 1.43 -7.05
N PHE A 199 4.53 0.17 -7.30
CA PHE A 199 3.75 -0.69 -8.21
C PHE A 199 2.43 -1.16 -7.60
N ARG A 200 2.31 -1.21 -6.26
CA ARG A 200 1.07 -1.61 -5.58
C ARG A 200 -0.08 -0.62 -5.78
N LEU A 201 0.18 0.68 -5.90
CA LEU A 201 -0.86 1.68 -6.22
C LEU A 201 -1.54 1.41 -7.58
N SER A 202 -0.75 1.05 -8.60
CA SER A 202 -1.27 0.64 -9.91
C SER A 202 -2.04 -0.69 -9.83
N ALA A 203 -1.49 -1.66 -9.09
CA ALA A 203 -2.12 -2.96 -8.88
C ALA A 203 -3.49 -2.83 -8.15
N LEU A 204 -3.58 -1.99 -7.10
CA LEU A 204 -4.83 -1.71 -6.37
C LEU A 204 -5.89 -1.07 -7.28
N GLY A 205 -5.48 -0.13 -8.15
CA GLY A 205 -6.37 0.44 -9.17
C GLY A 205 -6.88 -0.62 -10.15
N ARG A 206 -6.01 -1.53 -10.61
CA ARG A 206 -6.38 -2.67 -11.45
C ARG A 206 -7.30 -3.65 -10.73
N ASP A 207 -7.01 -4.03 -9.48
CA ASP A 207 -7.81 -4.95 -8.69
C ASP A 207 -9.24 -4.39 -8.47
N THR A 208 -9.36 -3.10 -8.16
CA THR A 208 -10.66 -2.42 -8.01
C THR A 208 -11.51 -2.47 -9.29
N VAL A 209 -10.90 -2.22 -10.46
CA VAL A 209 -11.59 -2.37 -11.76
C VAL A 209 -12.01 -3.81 -12.02
N GLN A 210 -11.16 -4.79 -11.69
CA GLN A 210 -11.47 -6.21 -11.87
C GLN A 210 -12.62 -6.68 -10.95
N MET A 211 -12.75 -6.11 -9.74
CA MET A 211 -13.89 -6.35 -8.84
C MET A 211 -15.17 -5.72 -9.40
N GLN A 212 -15.13 -4.44 -9.79
CA GLN A 212 -16.29 -3.72 -10.31
C GLN A 212 -16.80 -4.29 -11.64
N SER A 213 -15.91 -4.72 -12.53
CA SER A 213 -16.30 -5.35 -13.79
C SER A 213 -16.87 -6.77 -13.59
N ALA A 214 -16.51 -7.45 -12.50
CA ALA A 214 -17.09 -8.76 -12.17
C ALA A 214 -18.49 -8.65 -11.54
N ALA A 215 -18.85 -7.49 -10.98
CA ALA A 215 -20.10 -7.29 -10.24
C ALA A 215 -21.38 -7.47 -11.08
N SER A 216 -22.48 -7.79 -10.38
CA SER A 216 -23.81 -8.12 -10.92
C SER A 216 -24.49 -6.93 -11.61
N GLY A 217 -24.07 -6.70 -12.84
CA GLY A 217 -24.55 -5.63 -13.74
C GLY A 217 -23.54 -5.26 -14.82
N PHE A 218 -22.24 -5.49 -14.58
CA PHE A 218 -21.15 -5.04 -15.45
C PHE A 218 -20.39 -6.17 -16.16
N ALA A 219 -20.51 -7.42 -15.70
CA ALA A 219 -19.79 -8.59 -16.23
C ALA A 219 -19.90 -8.83 -17.75
N HIS A 220 -20.99 -8.37 -18.37
CA HIS A 220 -21.23 -8.51 -19.81
C HIS A 220 -21.02 -7.21 -20.62
N ASP A 221 -20.74 -6.08 -19.98
CA ASP A 221 -20.55 -4.81 -20.70
C ASP A 221 -19.16 -4.75 -21.36
N HIS A 222 -19.16 -4.59 -22.68
CA HIS A 222 -17.97 -4.36 -23.50
C HIS A 222 -17.14 -3.16 -23.01
N ALA A 223 -17.75 -2.09 -22.49
CA ALA A 223 -16.99 -0.94 -21.97
C ALA A 223 -16.17 -1.32 -20.74
N TRP A 224 -16.77 -2.06 -19.79
CA TRP A 224 -16.09 -2.57 -18.60
C TRP A 224 -15.07 -3.66 -18.93
N ARG A 225 -15.36 -4.55 -19.88
CA ARG A 225 -14.39 -5.57 -20.34
C ARG A 225 -13.16 -4.95 -21.01
N THR A 226 -13.35 -3.93 -21.86
CA THR A 226 -12.23 -3.19 -22.47
C THR A 226 -11.45 -2.39 -21.43
N LEU A 227 -12.13 -1.71 -20.49
CA LEU A 227 -11.46 -1.01 -19.38
C LEU A 227 -10.64 -1.99 -18.52
N GLN A 228 -11.22 -3.14 -18.14
CA GLN A 228 -10.55 -4.18 -17.37
C GLN A 228 -9.32 -4.72 -18.09
N TRP A 229 -9.43 -5.03 -19.39
CA TRP A 229 -8.33 -5.54 -20.19
C TRP A 229 -7.21 -4.49 -20.35
N THR A 230 -7.55 -3.26 -20.74
CA THR A 230 -6.57 -2.19 -20.93
C THR A 230 -5.87 -1.77 -19.63
N GLN A 231 -6.60 -1.61 -18.52
CA GLN A 231 -6.02 -1.38 -17.19
C GLN A 231 -5.05 -2.50 -16.79
N THR A 232 -5.41 -3.75 -17.09
CA THR A 232 -4.56 -4.93 -16.79
C THR A 232 -3.31 -4.96 -17.66
N ALA A 233 -3.44 -4.65 -18.95
CA ALA A 233 -2.32 -4.58 -19.88
C ALA A 233 -1.36 -3.43 -19.52
N LEU A 234 -1.87 -2.25 -19.18
CA LEU A 234 -1.06 -1.10 -18.75
C LEU A 234 -0.31 -1.38 -17.44
N ASP A 235 -1.00 -1.86 -16.40
CA ASP A 235 -0.38 -2.24 -15.11
C ASP A 235 0.75 -3.26 -15.30
N TRP A 236 0.50 -4.30 -16.12
CA TRP A 236 1.49 -5.34 -16.39
C TRP A 236 2.67 -4.83 -17.23
N LEU A 237 2.41 -4.13 -18.34
CA LEU A 237 3.45 -3.55 -19.19
C LEU A 237 4.34 -2.56 -18.43
N TYR A 238 3.76 -1.74 -17.56
CA TYR A 238 4.50 -0.81 -16.71
C TYR A 238 5.38 -1.56 -15.70
N SER A 239 4.78 -2.40 -14.86
CA SER A 239 5.46 -3.00 -13.71
C SER A 239 6.32 -4.24 -14.02
N ARG A 240 6.10 -4.92 -15.16
CA ARG A 240 6.89 -6.10 -15.59
C ARG A 240 7.77 -5.85 -16.81
N VAL A 241 7.54 -4.78 -17.59
CA VAL A 241 8.39 -4.46 -18.76
C VAL A 241 9.12 -3.13 -18.56
N LEU A 242 8.43 -2.00 -18.45
CA LEU A 242 9.09 -0.68 -18.34
C LEU A 242 10.04 -0.60 -17.14
N ALA A 243 9.56 -1.02 -15.96
CA ALA A 243 10.38 -1.06 -14.75
C ALA A 243 11.64 -1.94 -14.88
N LEU A 244 11.58 -3.01 -15.69
CA LEU A 244 12.72 -3.90 -15.91
C LEU A 244 13.64 -3.44 -17.05
N LEU A 245 13.15 -2.66 -18.02
CA LEU A 245 13.97 -1.94 -19.00
C LEU A 245 14.80 -0.85 -18.31
N PHE A 246 14.20 -0.06 -17.42
CA PHE A 246 14.95 0.89 -16.59
C PHE A 246 15.94 0.21 -15.63
N LEU A 247 15.62 -1.00 -15.14
CA LEU A 247 16.61 -1.80 -14.43
C LEU A 247 17.77 -2.24 -15.34
N GLN A 248 17.55 -2.56 -16.63
CA GLN A 248 18.66 -2.81 -17.56
C GLN A 248 19.55 -1.56 -17.71
N LEU A 249 18.98 -0.35 -17.81
CA LEU A 249 19.78 0.90 -17.82
C LEU A 249 20.65 1.03 -16.55
N GLY A 250 20.10 0.69 -15.39
CA GLY A 250 20.86 0.62 -14.13
C GLY A 250 21.98 -0.42 -14.15
N MET A 251 21.73 -1.61 -14.69
CA MET A 251 22.76 -2.66 -14.85
C MET A 251 23.86 -2.24 -15.85
N ILE A 252 23.51 -1.49 -16.90
CA ILE A 252 24.48 -0.93 -17.86
C ILE A 252 25.32 0.17 -17.19
N ALA A 253 24.74 1.02 -16.34
CA ALA A 253 25.52 1.98 -15.56
C ALA A 253 26.49 1.28 -14.57
N LEU A 254 26.05 0.19 -13.93
CA LEU A 254 26.90 -0.67 -13.08
C LEU A 254 27.96 -1.46 -13.86
N LEU A 255 27.82 -1.59 -15.18
CA LEU A 255 28.83 -2.14 -16.09
C LEU A 255 29.83 -1.04 -16.51
N LEU A 256 29.35 0.14 -16.89
CA LEU A 256 30.16 1.28 -17.35
C LEU A 256 31.09 1.82 -16.26
N VAL A 257 30.56 2.17 -15.08
CA VAL A 257 31.32 2.90 -14.05
C VAL A 257 32.58 2.13 -13.60
N PRO A 258 32.53 0.83 -13.24
CA PRO A 258 33.71 0.11 -12.77
C PRO A 258 34.72 -0.18 -13.87
N LEU A 259 34.28 -0.46 -15.10
CA LEU A 259 35.18 -0.79 -16.21
C LEU A 259 35.89 0.47 -16.74
N GLY A 260 35.19 1.60 -16.82
CA GLY A 260 35.78 2.88 -17.23
C GLY A 260 36.73 3.48 -16.19
N LEU A 261 36.32 3.52 -14.92
CA LEU A 261 37.22 3.95 -13.83
C LEU A 261 38.36 2.95 -13.58
N GLY A 262 38.17 1.68 -13.95
CA GLY A 262 39.16 0.61 -13.86
C GLY A 262 40.15 0.52 -15.03
N SER A 263 39.84 1.13 -16.18
CA SER A 263 40.71 1.11 -17.38
C SER A 263 42.18 1.52 -17.12
N PRO A 264 42.50 2.52 -16.27
CA PRO A 264 43.89 2.83 -15.91
C PRO A 264 44.62 1.78 -15.05
N HIS A 265 43.93 0.73 -14.60
CA HIS A 265 44.39 -0.22 -13.57
C HIS A 265 44.16 -1.70 -13.95
N THR A 266 43.98 -1.99 -15.24
CA THR A 266 43.73 -3.32 -15.83
C THR A 266 44.53 -4.45 -15.19
N ALA A 267 45.86 -4.36 -15.15
CA ALA A 267 46.72 -5.43 -14.61
C ALA A 267 46.42 -5.78 -13.14
N THR A 268 46.04 -4.81 -12.32
CA THR A 268 45.66 -5.02 -10.91
C THR A 268 44.28 -5.65 -10.80
N ILE A 269 43.31 -5.18 -11.61
CA ILE A 269 41.94 -5.70 -11.65
C ILE A 269 41.94 -7.16 -12.09
N HIS A 270 42.68 -7.46 -13.17
CA HIS A 270 42.78 -8.80 -13.73
C HIS A 270 43.35 -9.83 -12.75
N GLY A 271 44.37 -9.45 -11.98
CA GLY A 271 44.92 -10.29 -10.92
C GLY A 271 43.92 -10.58 -9.81
N VAL A 272 43.17 -9.56 -9.37
CA VAL A 272 42.12 -9.72 -8.36
C VAL A 272 40.96 -10.57 -8.90
N ALA A 273 40.49 -10.35 -10.13
CA ALA A 273 39.43 -11.13 -10.76
C ALA A 273 39.80 -12.61 -10.89
N SER A 274 41.00 -12.90 -11.38
CA SER A 274 41.52 -14.27 -11.54
C SER A 274 41.67 -14.98 -10.18
N ALA A 275 42.20 -14.29 -9.16
CA ALA A 275 42.31 -14.84 -7.81
C ALA A 275 40.94 -15.11 -7.17
N LEU A 276 39.98 -14.20 -7.34
CA LEU A 276 38.60 -14.37 -6.83
C LEU A 276 37.85 -15.51 -7.54
N ALA A 277 38.05 -15.69 -8.84
CA ALA A 277 37.46 -16.82 -9.58
C ALA A 277 37.97 -18.17 -9.05
N GLY A 278 39.28 -18.31 -8.86
CA GLY A 278 39.88 -19.50 -8.25
C GLY A 278 39.43 -19.74 -6.81
N LEU A 279 39.37 -18.68 -5.99
CA LEU A 279 38.87 -18.76 -4.62
C LEU A 279 37.40 -19.18 -4.55
N ALA A 280 36.54 -18.66 -5.42
CA ALA A 280 35.12 -19.03 -5.48
C ALA A 280 34.94 -20.51 -5.84
N LEU A 281 35.70 -21.04 -6.80
CA LEU A 281 35.70 -22.46 -7.13
C LEU A 281 36.22 -23.31 -5.97
N ALA A 282 37.31 -22.89 -5.31
CA ALA A 282 37.85 -23.59 -4.15
C ALA A 282 36.84 -23.66 -3.00
N VAL A 283 36.18 -22.55 -2.64
CA VAL A 283 35.15 -22.52 -1.59
C VAL A 283 33.96 -23.41 -1.95
N TRP A 284 33.51 -23.40 -3.21
CA TRP A 284 32.40 -24.26 -3.65
C TRP A 284 32.75 -25.75 -3.62
N LEU A 285 33.96 -26.14 -4.04
CA LEU A 285 34.43 -27.52 -3.98
C LEU A 285 34.68 -27.99 -2.53
N LEU A 286 35.23 -27.12 -1.68
CA LEU A 286 35.39 -27.41 -0.25
C LEU A 286 34.03 -27.66 0.41
N TYR A 287 33.02 -26.85 0.12
CA TYR A 287 31.66 -27.02 0.62
C TYR A 287 30.96 -28.28 0.09
N THR A 288 31.28 -28.70 -1.14
CA THR A 288 30.58 -29.82 -1.82
C THR A 288 31.24 -31.18 -1.59
N TYR A 289 32.55 -31.23 -1.37
CA TYR A 289 33.34 -32.47 -1.31
C TYR A 289 34.27 -32.58 -0.09
N GLU A 290 34.29 -31.58 0.80
CA GLU A 290 35.12 -31.48 2.03
C GLU A 290 36.66 -31.63 1.83
N SER A 291 37.12 -31.78 0.59
CA SER A 291 38.52 -32.01 0.23
C SER A 291 39.26 -30.71 -0.06
N LEU A 292 40.05 -30.25 0.92
CA LEU A 292 40.91 -29.07 0.78
C LEU A 292 41.91 -29.19 -0.38
N ILE A 293 42.45 -30.39 -0.63
CA ILE A 293 43.42 -30.63 -1.72
C ILE A 293 42.75 -30.45 -3.09
N LEU A 294 41.55 -31.02 -3.29
CA LEU A 294 40.79 -30.86 -4.53
C LEU A 294 40.38 -29.40 -4.75
N ALA A 295 39.91 -28.74 -3.69
CA ALA A 295 39.52 -27.34 -3.70
C ALA A 295 40.68 -26.40 -4.10
N LEU A 296 41.83 -26.53 -3.46
CA LEU A 296 43.01 -25.70 -3.75
C LEU A 296 43.60 -26.00 -5.13
N ALA A 297 43.67 -27.27 -5.55
CA ALA A 297 44.19 -27.64 -6.87
C ALA A 297 43.31 -27.09 -8.00
N ALA A 298 41.99 -27.33 -7.94
CA ALA A 298 41.07 -26.86 -8.98
C ALA A 298 40.92 -25.33 -8.97
N GLY A 299 40.87 -24.70 -7.80
CA GLY A 299 40.85 -23.24 -7.66
C GLY A 299 42.14 -22.59 -8.19
N GLY A 300 43.30 -23.16 -7.90
CA GLY A 300 44.60 -22.70 -8.42
C GLY A 300 44.70 -22.84 -9.94
N VAL A 301 44.23 -23.96 -10.50
CA VAL A 301 44.16 -24.17 -11.96
C VAL A 301 43.22 -23.16 -12.63
N LEU A 302 42.05 -22.87 -12.03
CA LEU A 302 41.14 -21.85 -12.57
C LEU A 302 41.74 -20.45 -12.48
N ALA A 303 42.40 -20.07 -11.37
CA ALA A 303 43.05 -18.78 -11.24
C ALA A 303 44.18 -18.59 -12.25
N TYR A 304 45.03 -19.60 -12.42
CA TYR A 304 46.13 -19.57 -13.39
C TYR A 304 45.64 -19.58 -14.84
N GLY A 305 44.61 -20.38 -15.15
CA GLY A 305 43.95 -20.37 -16.46
C GLY A 305 43.30 -19.02 -16.78
N SER A 306 42.66 -18.39 -15.78
CA SER A 306 42.08 -17.05 -15.90
C SER A 306 43.15 -15.99 -16.17
N TRP A 307 44.27 -16.04 -15.44
CA TRP A 307 45.41 -15.13 -15.62
C TRP A 307 46.07 -15.23 -17.01
N MET A 308 45.98 -16.40 -17.65
CA MET A 308 46.57 -16.66 -18.97
C MET A 308 45.66 -16.32 -20.15
N MET A 309 44.41 -15.91 -19.90
CA MET A 309 43.50 -15.40 -20.92
C MET A 309 43.65 -13.87 -21.10
N PRO A 310 43.28 -13.29 -22.24
CA PRO A 310 43.39 -11.84 -22.45
C PRO A 310 42.60 -11.07 -21.38
N GLY A 311 43.30 -10.27 -20.57
CA GLY A 311 42.73 -9.73 -19.33
C GLY A 311 41.41 -8.98 -19.51
N ALA A 312 41.32 -8.13 -20.54
CA ALA A 312 40.08 -7.42 -20.88
C ALA A 312 38.88 -8.36 -21.06
N TRP A 313 39.05 -9.51 -21.73
CA TRP A 313 37.98 -10.49 -21.91
C TRP A 313 37.55 -11.15 -20.60
N MET A 314 38.51 -11.56 -19.76
CA MET A 314 38.22 -12.17 -18.46
C MET A 314 37.53 -11.21 -17.51
N ASP A 315 38.01 -9.97 -17.43
CA ASP A 315 37.53 -8.99 -16.46
C ASP A 315 36.09 -8.56 -16.78
N GLY A 316 35.77 -8.33 -18.06
CA GLY A 316 34.41 -8.01 -18.50
C GLY A 316 33.44 -9.18 -18.35
N LEU A 317 33.85 -10.41 -18.71
CA LEU A 317 33.01 -11.60 -18.52
C LEU A 317 32.79 -11.93 -17.03
N ALA A 318 33.81 -11.79 -16.19
CA ALA A 318 33.69 -11.94 -14.74
C ALA A 318 32.77 -10.87 -14.14
N TRP A 319 32.86 -9.62 -14.60
CA TRP A 319 31.97 -8.56 -14.13
C TRP A 319 30.52 -8.78 -14.57
N ILE A 320 30.28 -9.22 -15.82
CA ILE A 320 28.94 -9.62 -16.28
C ILE A 320 28.39 -10.82 -15.46
N ALA A 321 29.24 -11.78 -15.06
CA ALA A 321 28.83 -12.88 -14.19
C ALA A 321 28.45 -12.41 -12.77
N VAL A 322 29.25 -11.52 -12.16
CA VAL A 322 28.95 -10.89 -10.85
C VAL A 322 27.64 -10.09 -10.92
N LEU A 323 27.47 -9.27 -11.96
CA LEU A 323 26.24 -8.53 -12.20
C LEU A 323 25.03 -9.45 -12.43
N SER A 324 25.20 -10.59 -13.10
CA SER A 324 24.14 -11.60 -13.28
C SER A 324 23.70 -12.24 -11.95
N LEU A 325 24.64 -12.50 -11.03
CA LEU A 325 24.32 -13.02 -9.69
C LEU A 325 23.58 -11.99 -8.83
N LEU A 326 24.03 -10.73 -8.86
CA LEU A 326 23.35 -9.60 -8.21
C LEU A 326 21.94 -9.40 -8.76
N TYR A 327 21.80 -9.48 -10.09
CA TYR A 327 20.52 -9.37 -10.79
C TYR A 327 19.56 -10.50 -10.40
N ASP A 328 20.02 -11.75 -10.36
CA ASP A 328 19.16 -12.87 -9.95
C ASP A 328 18.73 -12.78 -8.48
N TRP A 329 19.64 -12.35 -7.58
CA TRP A 329 19.32 -12.10 -6.18
C TRP A 329 18.20 -11.05 -6.05
N TRP A 330 18.36 -9.90 -6.72
CA TRP A 330 17.34 -8.85 -6.73
C TRP A 330 16.02 -9.32 -7.37
N MET A 331 16.07 -10.05 -8.48
CA MET A 331 14.89 -10.63 -9.13
C MET A 331 14.15 -11.65 -8.27
N ARG A 332 14.83 -12.40 -7.39
CA ARG A 332 14.15 -13.25 -6.38
C ARG A 332 13.37 -12.40 -5.38
N VAL A 333 13.97 -11.33 -4.84
CA VAL A 333 13.30 -10.38 -3.93
C VAL A 333 12.11 -9.71 -4.60
N CYS A 334 12.20 -9.38 -5.89
CA CYS A 334 11.08 -8.85 -6.66
C CYS A 334 9.98 -9.88 -6.92
N ASP A 335 10.30 -11.12 -7.33
CA ASP A 335 9.30 -12.14 -7.67
C ASP A 335 8.58 -12.75 -6.45
N GLU A 336 9.15 -12.61 -5.24
CA GLU A 336 8.40 -12.82 -4.00
C GLU A 336 7.19 -11.87 -3.87
N ARG A 337 7.30 -10.64 -4.37
CA ARG A 337 6.26 -9.58 -4.28
C ARG A 337 5.42 -9.45 -5.56
N PHE A 338 6.02 -9.67 -6.72
CA PHE A 338 5.43 -9.44 -8.04
C PHE A 338 5.74 -10.61 -8.98
N LYS A 339 4.82 -11.58 -9.05
CA LYS A 339 5.01 -12.76 -9.89
C LYS A 339 5.28 -12.42 -11.36
N MET A 340 6.11 -13.26 -11.97
CA MET A 340 6.67 -13.18 -13.35
C MET A 340 7.79 -12.15 -13.53
N VAL A 341 8.10 -11.30 -12.54
CA VAL A 341 9.21 -10.32 -12.67
C VAL A 341 10.54 -11.01 -12.92
N ARG A 342 10.87 -12.08 -12.18
CA ARG A 342 12.12 -12.83 -12.41
C ARG A 342 12.19 -13.47 -13.79
N MET A 343 11.07 -13.94 -14.35
CA MET A 343 11.03 -14.56 -15.67
C MET A 343 11.22 -13.52 -16.80
N VAL A 344 10.54 -12.38 -16.72
CA VAL A 344 10.70 -11.30 -17.72
C VAL A 344 12.06 -10.64 -17.59
N GLY A 345 12.57 -10.46 -16.36
CA GLY A 345 13.92 -9.97 -16.10
C GLY A 345 14.99 -10.87 -16.73
N TRP A 346 14.90 -12.20 -16.53
CA TRP A 346 15.74 -13.19 -17.22
C TRP A 346 15.45 -13.37 -18.70
N THR A 347 14.43 -12.72 -19.26
CA THR A 347 14.25 -12.60 -20.72
C THR A 347 15.00 -11.37 -21.27
N LEU A 348 15.01 -10.26 -20.51
CA LEU A 348 15.64 -8.99 -20.91
C LEU A 348 17.15 -8.94 -20.64
N TRP A 349 17.62 -9.49 -19.51
CA TRP A 349 19.03 -9.45 -19.14
C TRP A 349 19.94 -10.20 -20.14
N PRO A 350 19.60 -11.40 -20.65
CA PRO A 350 20.40 -12.04 -21.70
C PRO A 350 20.44 -11.27 -23.02
N ILE A 351 19.39 -10.51 -23.37
CA ILE A 351 19.41 -9.63 -24.56
C ILE A 351 20.43 -8.50 -24.35
N THR A 352 20.40 -7.87 -23.17
CA THR A 352 21.35 -6.82 -22.79
C THR A 352 22.79 -7.34 -22.76
N ALA A 353 23.02 -8.46 -22.08
CA ALA A 353 24.36 -9.07 -21.96
C ALA A 353 24.90 -9.59 -23.31
N ALA A 354 24.06 -10.22 -24.15
CA ALA A 354 24.46 -10.69 -25.47
C ALA A 354 24.74 -9.53 -26.44
N ALA A 355 23.99 -8.42 -26.35
CA ALA A 355 24.32 -7.19 -27.06
C ALA A 355 25.70 -6.65 -26.63
N THR A 356 25.92 -6.49 -25.31
CA THR A 356 27.22 -6.05 -24.78
C THR A 356 28.37 -6.91 -25.28
N ILE A 357 28.26 -8.25 -25.15
CA ILE A 357 29.31 -9.20 -25.56
C ILE A 357 29.51 -9.16 -27.09
N GLY A 358 28.42 -9.13 -27.87
CA GLY A 358 28.47 -9.11 -29.33
C GLY A 358 29.10 -7.84 -29.92
N TYR A 359 28.80 -6.67 -29.34
CA TYR A 359 29.42 -5.42 -29.76
C TYR A 359 30.85 -5.26 -29.23
N ALA A 360 31.16 -5.74 -28.01
CA ALA A 360 32.53 -5.80 -27.52
C ALA A 360 33.41 -6.72 -28.38
N ALA A 361 32.86 -7.84 -28.89
CA ALA A 361 33.54 -8.73 -29.83
C ALA A 361 33.81 -8.09 -31.21
N GLY A 362 33.04 -7.06 -31.60
CA GLY A 362 33.19 -6.31 -32.84
C GLY A 362 33.95 -4.98 -32.69
N SER A 363 34.42 -4.66 -31.48
CA SER A 363 35.17 -3.43 -31.21
C SER A 363 36.58 -3.48 -31.82
N PRO A 364 37.12 -2.34 -32.32
CA PRO A 364 38.54 -2.23 -32.66
C PRO A 364 39.46 -2.16 -31.43
N SER A 365 38.89 -1.97 -30.24
CA SER A 365 39.62 -1.86 -28.96
C SER A 365 39.92 -3.25 -28.39
N ALA A 366 41.11 -3.43 -27.81
CA ALA A 366 41.56 -4.69 -27.19
C ALA A 366 41.78 -4.59 -25.67
N ASP A 367 41.45 -3.45 -25.07
CA ASP A 367 41.45 -3.20 -23.63
C ASP A 367 40.01 -3.11 -23.08
N LEU A 368 39.82 -2.64 -21.84
CA LEU A 368 38.48 -2.53 -21.24
C LEU A 368 37.53 -1.57 -21.99
N SER A 369 38.02 -0.72 -22.89
CA SER A 369 37.19 0.19 -23.71
C SER A 369 36.25 -0.57 -24.64
N MET A 370 36.61 -1.79 -25.08
CA MET A 370 35.73 -2.67 -25.86
C MET A 370 34.39 -2.93 -25.16
N TRP A 371 34.41 -3.06 -23.84
CA TRP A 371 33.22 -3.31 -23.03
C TRP A 371 32.41 -2.05 -22.79
N ILE A 372 33.05 -0.87 -22.85
CA ILE A 372 32.38 0.43 -22.79
C ILE A 372 31.62 0.66 -24.10
N GLU A 373 32.25 0.44 -25.26
CA GLU A 373 31.59 0.46 -26.57
C GLU A 373 30.43 -0.55 -26.64
N GLY A 374 30.63 -1.77 -26.14
CA GLY A 374 29.58 -2.80 -26.05
C GLY A 374 28.42 -2.40 -25.13
N ALA A 375 28.72 -1.81 -23.97
CA ALA A 375 27.73 -1.34 -23.01
C ALA A 375 26.90 -0.16 -23.56
N LEU A 376 27.52 0.77 -24.28
CA LEU A 376 26.83 1.87 -24.97
C LEU A 376 25.94 1.35 -26.10
N SER A 377 26.39 0.32 -26.83
CA SER A 377 25.57 -0.32 -27.87
C SER A 377 24.36 -1.07 -27.29
N ALA A 378 24.52 -1.71 -26.13
CA ALA A 378 23.42 -2.30 -25.37
C ALA A 378 22.47 -1.21 -24.80
N LEU A 379 22.99 -0.05 -24.39
CA LEU A 379 22.20 1.10 -23.95
C LEU A 379 21.25 1.58 -25.06
N GLU A 380 21.75 1.71 -26.30
CA GLU A 380 20.91 2.07 -27.45
C GLU A 380 19.77 1.06 -27.69
N ILE A 381 20.04 -0.24 -27.55
CA ILE A 381 19.01 -1.27 -27.69
C ILE A 381 17.95 -1.16 -26.58
N VAL A 382 18.35 -0.96 -25.32
CA VAL A 382 17.40 -0.78 -24.21
C VAL A 382 16.59 0.51 -24.37
N LEU A 383 17.20 1.62 -24.80
CA LEU A 383 16.51 2.87 -25.11
C LEU A 383 15.50 2.70 -26.26
N LEU A 384 15.85 1.96 -27.32
CA LEU A 384 14.92 1.63 -28.40
C LEU A 384 13.73 0.79 -27.90
N LEU A 385 13.96 -0.18 -27.01
CA LEU A 385 12.89 -0.95 -26.38
C LEU A 385 11.98 -0.08 -25.50
N ILE A 386 12.50 0.95 -24.84
CA ILE A 386 11.71 1.94 -24.10
C ILE A 386 10.88 2.82 -25.05
N VAL A 387 11.45 3.27 -26.18
CA VAL A 387 10.68 4.00 -27.22
C VAL A 387 9.56 3.14 -27.80
N ALA A 388 9.84 1.87 -28.11
CA ALA A 388 8.83 0.91 -28.58
C ALA A 388 7.74 0.65 -27.52
N TRP A 389 8.11 0.61 -26.23
CA TRP A 389 7.14 0.51 -25.13
C TRP A 389 6.19 1.72 -25.10
N TRP A 390 6.70 2.95 -25.24
CA TRP A 390 5.86 4.16 -25.29
C TRP A 390 4.96 4.21 -26.54
N GLY A 391 5.48 3.79 -27.69
CA GLY A 391 4.70 3.65 -28.93
C GLY A 391 3.52 2.67 -28.81
N LEU A 392 3.64 1.63 -27.97
CA LEU A 392 2.55 0.71 -27.63
C LEU A 392 1.64 1.27 -26.51
N ALA A 393 2.22 1.85 -25.47
CA ALA A 393 1.51 2.28 -24.27
C ALA A 393 0.64 3.52 -24.51
N GLY A 394 1.06 4.47 -25.34
CA GLY A 394 0.29 5.68 -25.67
C GLY A 394 -1.10 5.36 -26.26
N PRO A 395 -1.18 4.65 -27.40
CA PRO A 395 -2.45 4.21 -27.98
C PRO A 395 -3.30 3.36 -27.03
N LEU A 396 -2.66 2.46 -26.26
CA LEU A 396 -3.35 1.63 -25.26
C LEU A 396 -3.96 2.49 -24.14
N ALA A 397 -3.27 3.55 -23.70
CA ALA A 397 -3.75 4.50 -22.71
C ALA A 397 -4.90 5.38 -23.25
N VAL A 398 -4.92 5.70 -24.56
CA VAL A 398 -6.08 6.36 -25.20
C VAL A 398 -7.30 5.44 -25.17
N VAL A 399 -7.16 4.17 -25.57
CA VAL A 399 -8.26 3.19 -25.53
C VAL A 399 -8.76 2.99 -24.09
N TRP A 400 -7.84 2.91 -23.12
CA TRP A 400 -8.16 2.87 -21.68
C TRP A 400 -8.96 4.10 -21.23
N MET A 401 -8.51 5.31 -21.57
CA MET A 401 -9.16 6.55 -21.14
C MET A 401 -10.56 6.66 -21.76
N VAL A 402 -10.72 6.35 -23.06
CA VAL A 402 -12.03 6.31 -23.74
C VAL A 402 -12.94 5.21 -23.17
N ALA A 403 -12.41 4.04 -22.83
CA ALA A 403 -13.16 2.97 -22.16
C ALA A 403 -13.61 3.40 -20.76
N SER A 404 -12.75 4.07 -20.00
CA SER A 404 -13.08 4.60 -18.66
C SER A 404 -14.15 5.68 -18.72
N ALA A 405 -14.11 6.57 -19.72
CA ALA A 405 -15.15 7.57 -19.95
C ALA A 405 -16.49 6.89 -20.30
N ARG A 406 -16.50 5.94 -21.25
CA ARG A 406 -17.71 5.18 -21.63
C ARG A 406 -18.28 4.36 -20.48
N ALA A 407 -17.43 3.72 -19.67
CA ALA A 407 -17.84 3.00 -18.46
C ALA A 407 -18.47 3.92 -17.40
N SER A 408 -17.97 5.16 -17.27
CA SER A 408 -18.53 6.16 -16.33
C SER A 408 -19.86 6.81 -16.81
N MET A 409 -20.19 6.69 -18.11
CA MET A 409 -21.40 7.23 -18.72
C MET A 409 -22.55 6.22 -18.87
N LYS A 410 -22.25 4.91 -18.92
CA LYS A 410 -23.29 3.86 -19.07
C LYS A 410 -24.07 3.66 -17.77
N MET A 411 -25.28 4.23 -17.72
CA MET A 411 -26.18 4.14 -16.56
C MET A 411 -26.94 2.81 -16.50
N GLY A 412 -27.06 2.24 -15.30
CA GLY A 412 -27.96 1.10 -15.01
C GLY A 412 -29.43 1.52 -14.88
N ALA A 413 -29.95 2.26 -15.86
CA ALA A 413 -31.16 3.09 -15.77
C ALA A 413 -32.53 2.34 -15.69
N LYS A 414 -32.59 1.16 -15.05
CA LYS A 414 -33.80 0.31 -14.91
C LYS A 414 -33.89 -0.44 -13.57
N SER A 415 -33.20 0.00 -12.52
CA SER A 415 -33.18 -0.66 -11.20
C SER A 415 -33.23 0.37 -10.06
N PRO A 416 -33.89 0.07 -8.91
CA PRO A 416 -33.90 0.97 -7.75
C PRO A 416 -32.50 1.37 -7.28
N ASP A 417 -31.56 0.42 -7.26
CA ASP A 417 -30.20 0.62 -6.75
C ASP A 417 -29.24 1.26 -7.79
N ALA A 418 -29.76 1.74 -8.92
CA ALA A 418 -28.97 2.30 -10.02
C ALA A 418 -28.03 3.43 -9.57
N THR A 419 -28.48 4.28 -8.62
CA THR A 419 -27.69 5.37 -8.06
C THR A 419 -26.46 4.85 -7.30
N SER A 420 -26.65 3.86 -6.42
CA SER A 420 -25.57 3.26 -5.63
C SER A 420 -24.57 2.53 -6.53
N ARG A 421 -25.04 1.74 -7.50
CA ARG A 421 -24.16 1.05 -8.48
C ARG A 421 -23.41 2.04 -9.37
N MET A 422 -24.00 3.19 -9.73
CA MET A 422 -23.31 4.27 -10.45
C MET A 422 -22.21 4.92 -9.60
N VAL A 423 -22.43 5.11 -8.30
CA VAL A 423 -21.43 5.64 -7.36
C VAL A 423 -20.24 4.70 -7.26
N GLN A 424 -20.47 3.40 -7.05
CA GLN A 424 -19.42 2.37 -7.01
C GLN A 424 -18.62 2.34 -8.32
N ALA A 425 -19.31 2.37 -9.47
CA ALA A 425 -18.70 2.42 -10.80
C ALA A 425 -17.77 3.63 -10.99
N LYS A 426 -18.23 4.84 -10.63
CA LYS A 426 -17.43 6.08 -10.75
C LYS A 426 -16.25 6.09 -9.78
N SER A 427 -16.47 5.69 -8.53
CA SER A 427 -15.43 5.51 -7.50
C SER A 427 -14.30 4.59 -7.98
N SER A 428 -14.66 3.40 -8.47
CA SER A 428 -13.71 2.41 -8.99
C SER A 428 -12.85 2.95 -10.15
N ILE A 429 -13.44 3.74 -11.05
CA ILE A 429 -12.73 4.40 -12.15
C ILE A 429 -11.80 5.51 -11.64
N GLY A 430 -12.20 6.27 -10.61
CA GLY A 430 -11.36 7.26 -9.95
C GLY A 430 -10.09 6.63 -9.35
N THR A 431 -10.25 5.55 -8.58
CA THR A 431 -9.15 4.77 -8.00
C THR A 431 -8.23 4.20 -9.09
N ALA A 432 -8.79 3.68 -10.18
CA ALA A 432 -8.03 3.13 -11.31
C ALA A 432 -7.10 4.15 -11.97
N ARG A 433 -7.65 5.36 -12.25
CA ARG A 433 -6.92 6.47 -12.87
C ARG A 433 -5.82 7.00 -11.97
N MET A 434 -6.13 7.27 -10.70
CA MET A 434 -5.15 7.78 -9.73
C MET A 434 -4.07 6.74 -9.44
N GLY A 435 -4.45 5.48 -9.17
CA GLY A 435 -3.52 4.41 -8.84
C GLY A 435 -2.46 4.17 -9.91
N LEU A 436 -2.87 4.11 -11.20
CA LEU A 436 -1.94 3.96 -12.32
C LEU A 436 -1.07 5.22 -12.52
N PHE A 437 -1.66 6.41 -12.54
CA PHE A 437 -0.94 7.62 -12.94
C PHE A 437 -0.03 8.19 -11.84
N VAL A 438 -0.44 8.13 -10.57
CA VAL A 438 0.43 8.48 -9.43
C VAL A 438 1.58 7.47 -9.30
N SER A 439 1.32 6.19 -9.56
CA SER A 439 2.36 5.16 -9.62
C SER A 439 3.40 5.46 -10.72
N LEU A 440 2.95 5.62 -11.97
CA LEU A 440 3.83 5.93 -13.10
C LEU A 440 4.61 7.25 -12.90
N GLY A 441 3.97 8.24 -12.27
CA GLY A 441 4.60 9.51 -11.92
C GLY A 441 5.69 9.39 -10.85
N PHE A 442 5.43 8.67 -9.77
CA PHE A 442 6.42 8.42 -8.72
C PHE A 442 7.58 7.56 -9.25
N PHE A 443 7.32 6.63 -10.17
CA PHE A 443 8.35 5.88 -10.89
C PHE A 443 9.25 6.81 -11.71
N ALA A 444 8.67 7.73 -12.49
CA ALA A 444 9.45 8.69 -13.29
C ALA A 444 10.34 9.57 -12.39
N ILE A 445 9.80 10.13 -11.30
CA ILE A 445 10.55 10.97 -10.35
C ILE A 445 11.71 10.20 -9.71
N LEU A 446 11.46 9.00 -9.19
CA LEU A 446 12.49 8.15 -8.60
C LEU A 446 13.57 7.77 -9.62
N THR A 447 13.17 7.47 -10.86
CA THR A 447 14.07 7.05 -11.94
C THR A 447 14.97 8.18 -12.42
N MET A 448 14.42 9.39 -12.64
CA MET A 448 15.22 10.57 -12.99
C MET A 448 16.17 10.97 -11.85
N THR A 449 15.73 10.82 -10.58
CA THR A 449 16.57 11.07 -9.41
C THR A 449 17.72 10.05 -9.32
N ALA A 450 17.43 8.76 -9.50
CA ALA A 450 18.45 7.70 -9.49
C ALA A 450 19.44 7.86 -10.65
N TRP A 451 18.99 8.27 -11.84
CA TRP A 451 19.87 8.54 -12.97
C TRP A 451 20.78 9.74 -12.69
N ALA A 452 20.24 10.87 -12.23
CA ALA A 452 21.02 12.08 -11.92
C ALA A 452 22.10 11.86 -10.83
N LEU A 453 21.87 10.94 -9.88
CA LEU A 453 22.87 10.53 -8.88
C LEU A 453 24.01 9.67 -9.47
N VAL A 454 23.81 9.08 -10.65
CA VAL A 454 24.73 8.15 -11.30
C VAL A 454 25.43 8.78 -12.51
N THR A 455 24.81 9.75 -13.19
CA THR A 455 25.34 10.49 -14.36
C THR A 455 26.82 10.87 -14.21
N THR A 456 27.20 11.60 -13.15
CA THR A 456 28.58 12.06 -12.92
C THR A 456 29.59 10.93 -12.70
N GLY A 457 29.16 9.74 -12.28
CA GLY A 457 30.00 8.55 -12.24
C GLY A 457 30.19 7.93 -13.62
N VAL A 458 29.13 7.93 -14.44
CA VAL A 458 29.14 7.35 -15.79
C VAL A 458 29.92 8.22 -16.77
N GLU A 459 29.71 9.55 -16.79
CA GLU A 459 30.46 10.51 -17.62
C GLU A 459 31.97 10.31 -17.46
N ARG A 460 32.46 10.40 -16.21
CA ARG A 460 33.87 10.19 -15.85
C ARG A 460 34.42 8.82 -16.22
N SER A 461 33.56 7.81 -16.34
CA SER A 461 33.96 6.47 -16.78
C SER A 461 34.13 6.37 -18.31
N VAL A 462 33.54 7.30 -19.08
CA VAL A 462 33.55 7.28 -20.55
C VAL A 462 34.22 8.50 -21.21
N ASP A 463 34.68 9.50 -20.46
CA ASP A 463 35.34 10.74 -20.93
C ASP A 463 36.44 10.53 -22.01
N ARG A 464 37.10 9.37 -22.01
CA ARG A 464 38.22 9.03 -22.90
C ARG A 464 37.84 8.15 -24.10
N VAL A 465 36.58 7.72 -24.19
CA VAL A 465 36.12 6.75 -25.19
C VAL A 465 35.44 7.46 -26.36
N GLN A 466 35.87 7.14 -27.57
CA GLN A 466 35.20 7.54 -28.81
C GLN A 466 34.06 6.57 -29.11
N TYR A 467 32.90 7.08 -29.50
CA TYR A 467 31.72 6.27 -29.78
C TYR A 467 31.06 6.64 -31.11
N SER A 468 30.42 5.66 -31.74
CA SER A 468 29.81 5.76 -33.06
C SER A 468 28.39 5.21 -32.99
N PRO A 469 27.38 6.03 -32.63
CA PRO A 469 26.03 5.55 -32.34
C PRO A 469 25.39 4.78 -33.49
N ILE A 470 24.73 3.68 -33.14
CA ILE A 470 24.16 2.71 -34.10
C ILE A 470 22.74 3.12 -34.48
N ILE A 471 21.93 3.52 -33.49
CA ILE A 471 20.48 3.75 -33.56
C ILE A 471 20.16 5.24 -33.31
N PHE A 472 20.92 5.89 -32.44
CA PHE A 472 20.76 7.27 -31.97
C PHE A 472 21.86 8.17 -32.55
N LYS A 473 22.03 8.13 -33.87
CA LYS A 473 22.98 8.97 -34.61
C LYS A 473 22.68 10.47 -34.41
N PRO A 474 23.70 11.34 -34.30
CA PRO A 474 23.52 12.79 -34.22
C PRO A 474 22.79 13.35 -35.44
N LEU A 475 21.93 14.36 -35.24
CA LEU A 475 21.26 15.09 -36.34
C LEU A 475 22.19 16.04 -37.11
N HIS A 476 23.29 16.45 -36.48
CA HIS A 476 24.27 17.38 -37.04
C HIS A 476 25.67 16.81 -36.81
N GLU A 477 26.50 16.86 -37.85
CA GLU A 477 27.93 16.61 -37.68
C GLU A 477 28.54 17.79 -36.91
N VAL A 478 29.28 17.49 -35.83
CA VAL A 478 29.99 18.52 -35.06
C VAL A 478 31.15 19.00 -35.90
N ALA A 479 31.04 20.21 -36.44
CA ALA A 479 32.06 20.83 -37.27
C ALA A 479 33.28 21.28 -36.42
N GLY A 480 34.13 20.31 -36.05
CA GLY A 480 35.36 20.53 -35.31
C GLY A 480 36.20 19.25 -35.16
N ASP A 481 37.33 19.20 -35.86
CA ASP A 481 38.53 18.37 -35.68
C ASP A 481 38.39 16.83 -35.49
N ALA A 482 37.20 16.24 -35.60
CA ALA A 482 37.00 14.79 -35.60
C ALA A 482 37.43 14.16 -36.94
N PRO A 483 38.36 13.19 -36.96
CA PRO A 483 38.81 12.54 -38.20
C PRO A 483 37.80 11.49 -38.69
N GLY A 484 36.79 11.97 -39.42
CA GLY A 484 35.83 11.15 -40.16
C GLY A 484 34.37 11.34 -39.72
N PRO A 485 33.40 11.13 -40.62
CA PRO A 485 31.98 11.36 -40.35
C PRO A 485 31.43 10.43 -39.25
N SER A 486 30.42 10.92 -38.53
CA SER A 486 29.63 10.15 -37.53
C SER A 486 30.32 9.68 -36.24
N ARG A 487 31.49 10.22 -35.83
CA ARG A 487 32.10 9.94 -34.51
C ARG A 487 31.82 11.05 -33.49
N THR A 488 31.55 10.68 -32.24
CA THR A 488 31.36 11.58 -31.10
C THR A 488 32.02 11.00 -29.84
N THR A 489 32.23 11.79 -28.78
CA THR A 489 32.70 11.22 -27.51
C THR A 489 31.55 10.49 -26.81
N ALA A 490 31.87 9.41 -26.10
CA ALA A 490 30.88 8.67 -25.33
C ALA A 490 30.21 9.54 -24.26
N ALA A 491 30.95 10.47 -23.64
CA ALA A 491 30.40 11.43 -22.68
C ALA A 491 29.37 12.36 -23.33
N ALA A 492 29.69 12.97 -24.48
CA ALA A 492 28.76 13.86 -25.19
C ALA A 492 27.51 13.10 -25.69
N PHE A 493 27.66 11.85 -26.14
CA PHE A 493 26.52 11.00 -26.47
C PHE A 493 25.61 10.76 -25.26
N LEU A 494 26.17 10.47 -24.08
CA LEU A 494 25.38 10.22 -22.87
C LEU A 494 24.70 11.47 -22.31
N ASP A 495 25.35 12.63 -22.35
CA ASP A 495 24.71 13.91 -22.01
C ASP A 495 23.56 14.24 -22.98
N GLU A 496 23.79 14.09 -24.29
CA GLU A 496 22.74 14.29 -25.30
C GLU A 496 21.58 13.31 -25.11
N ARG A 497 21.83 12.04 -24.75
CA ARG A 497 20.76 11.09 -24.37
C ARG A 497 20.08 11.48 -23.05
N PHE A 498 20.81 12.00 -22.06
CA PHE A 498 20.28 12.45 -20.78
C PHE A 498 19.34 13.64 -20.96
N LEU A 499 19.77 14.69 -21.65
CA LEU A 499 18.95 15.89 -21.93
C LEU A 499 17.65 15.53 -22.66
N ASN A 500 17.74 14.89 -23.84
CA ASN A 500 16.58 14.46 -24.64
C ASN A 500 15.60 13.58 -23.85
N SER A 501 16.11 12.62 -23.07
CA SER A 501 15.26 11.73 -22.26
C SER A 501 14.60 12.50 -21.13
N THR A 502 15.34 13.38 -20.48
CA THR A 502 14.87 14.05 -19.27
C THR A 502 13.86 15.15 -19.60
N GLU A 503 14.03 15.89 -20.70
CA GLU A 503 12.99 16.78 -21.27
C GLU A 503 11.67 16.04 -21.57
N THR A 504 11.78 14.78 -22.00
CA THR A 504 10.61 13.94 -22.30
C THR A 504 9.89 13.50 -21.01
N PHE A 505 10.63 13.14 -19.95
CA PHE A 505 10.04 12.72 -18.67
C PHE A 505 9.62 13.88 -17.76
N SER A 506 10.31 15.03 -17.82
CA SER A 506 9.97 16.25 -17.10
C SER A 506 8.63 16.83 -17.55
N ALA A 507 8.28 16.71 -18.83
CA ALA A 507 6.95 17.08 -19.33
C ALA A 507 5.83 16.24 -18.66
N ILE A 508 6.06 14.95 -18.43
CA ILE A 508 5.12 14.08 -17.68
C ILE A 508 5.06 14.51 -16.20
N ALA A 509 6.20 14.80 -15.58
CA ALA A 509 6.25 15.33 -14.21
C ALA A 509 5.53 16.69 -14.07
N LEU A 510 5.62 17.56 -15.07
CA LEU A 510 4.92 18.85 -15.12
C LEU A 510 3.40 18.67 -15.20
N VAL A 511 2.88 17.63 -15.86
CA VAL A 511 1.46 17.28 -15.84
C VAL A 511 1.02 16.74 -14.48
N LEU A 512 1.89 16.04 -13.75
CA LEU A 512 1.62 15.54 -12.39
C LEU A 512 1.64 16.66 -11.33
N LEU A 513 2.43 17.72 -11.53
CA LEU A 513 2.56 18.83 -10.58
C LEU A 513 1.21 19.47 -10.21
N PRO A 514 0.29 19.81 -11.15
CA PRO A 514 -1.07 20.22 -10.84
C PRO A 514 -1.85 19.29 -9.91
N LEU A 515 -1.63 17.97 -9.96
CA LEU A 515 -2.32 17.03 -9.06
C LEU A 515 -1.74 17.10 -7.64
N ILE A 516 -0.41 17.21 -7.53
CA ILE A 516 0.28 17.38 -6.25
C ILE A 516 -0.10 18.72 -5.61
N VAL A 517 -0.06 19.82 -6.38
CA VAL A 517 -0.50 21.15 -5.93
C VAL A 517 -1.97 21.15 -5.54
N TYR A 518 -2.84 20.48 -6.30
CA TYR A 518 -4.25 20.34 -5.96
C TYR A 518 -4.46 19.61 -4.63
N LEU A 519 -3.75 18.50 -4.39
CA LEU A 519 -3.81 17.76 -3.13
C LEU A 519 -3.27 18.59 -1.97
N ILE A 520 -2.14 19.30 -2.14
CA ILE A 520 -1.60 20.21 -1.13
C ILE A 520 -2.61 21.30 -0.79
N LEU A 521 -3.17 22.01 -1.79
CA LEU A 521 -4.17 23.06 -1.56
C LEU A 521 -5.45 22.52 -0.91
N MET A 522 -5.87 21.29 -1.24
CA MET A 522 -7.01 20.63 -0.61
C MET A 522 -6.76 20.35 0.88
N MET A 523 -5.57 19.86 1.24
CA MET A 523 -5.24 19.47 2.62
C MET A 523 -4.71 20.63 3.48
N LEU A 524 -4.17 21.71 2.87
CA LEU A 524 -3.43 22.76 3.57
C LEU A 524 -4.20 23.38 4.76
N PRO A 525 -5.49 23.76 4.66
CA PRO A 525 -6.22 24.30 5.81
C PRO A 525 -6.34 23.31 6.98
N SER A 526 -6.34 22.01 6.69
CA SER A 526 -6.42 20.91 7.66
C SER A 526 -5.08 20.67 8.34
N VAL A 527 -3.98 20.75 7.59
CA VAL A 527 -2.61 20.73 8.13
C VAL A 527 -2.37 21.96 9.02
N LEU A 528 -2.86 23.13 8.63
CA LEU A 528 -2.77 24.35 9.46
C LEU A 528 -3.62 24.22 10.75
N ALA A 529 -4.75 23.52 10.72
CA ALA A 529 -5.51 23.19 11.92
C ALA A 529 -4.80 22.11 12.78
N GLU A 530 -4.10 21.16 12.17
CA GLU A 530 -3.28 20.15 12.87
C GLU A 530 -2.17 20.80 13.70
N LEU A 531 -1.55 21.84 13.13
CA LEU A 531 -0.53 22.68 13.76
C LEU A 531 -1.11 23.75 14.73
N LYS A 532 -2.43 23.74 14.99
CA LYS A 532 -3.15 24.74 15.80
C LYS A 532 -2.97 26.20 15.36
N ILE A 533 -2.77 26.44 14.05
CA ILE A 533 -2.62 27.77 13.44
C ILE A 533 -3.99 28.39 13.09
N THR A 534 -5.05 27.57 12.92
CA THR A 534 -6.40 28.05 12.59
C THR A 534 -7.50 27.14 13.15
N GLU A 535 -8.58 27.76 13.65
CA GLU A 535 -9.68 27.08 14.36
C GLU A 535 -11.03 27.24 13.64
N GLN A 536 -11.08 27.57 12.34
CA GLN A 536 -12.33 27.96 11.66
C GLN A 536 -13.23 26.79 11.20
N PHE A 537 -13.73 26.00 12.17
CA PHE A 537 -14.73 24.91 12.09
C PHE A 537 -15.46 24.77 10.72
N ASN A 538 -16.40 25.68 10.45
CA ASN A 538 -17.34 25.56 9.34
C ASN A 538 -16.75 25.90 7.96
N ARG A 539 -15.63 26.63 7.90
CA ARG A 539 -14.93 26.91 6.64
C ARG A 539 -14.02 25.73 6.26
N LEU A 540 -13.35 25.16 7.25
CA LEU A 540 -12.44 24.03 7.09
C LEU A 540 -13.16 22.78 6.54
N GLY A 541 -14.30 22.41 7.15
CA GLY A 541 -15.09 21.27 6.68
C GLY A 541 -15.55 21.38 5.23
N ARG A 542 -16.09 22.55 4.85
CA ARG A 542 -16.54 22.88 3.49
C ARG A 542 -15.42 22.90 2.45
N TRP A 543 -14.22 23.34 2.83
CA TRP A 543 -13.05 23.34 1.94
C TRP A 543 -12.66 21.91 1.54
N LEU A 544 -12.47 21.03 2.53
CA LEU A 544 -12.20 19.61 2.31
C LEU A 544 -13.29 18.96 1.46
N THR A 545 -14.57 19.17 1.78
CA THR A 545 -15.67 18.59 1.01
C THR A 545 -15.70 19.09 -0.43
N SER A 546 -15.44 20.38 -0.67
CA SER A 546 -15.35 20.97 -2.01
C SER A 546 -14.17 20.41 -2.82
N GLY A 547 -13.06 20.08 -2.14
CA GLY A 547 -11.96 19.30 -2.71
C GLY A 547 -12.39 17.91 -3.12
N TYR A 548 -12.88 17.09 -2.17
CA TYR A 548 -13.31 15.72 -2.47
C TYR A 548 -14.40 15.62 -3.56
N ARG A 549 -15.30 16.60 -3.67
CA ARG A 549 -16.30 16.71 -4.75
C ARG A 549 -15.67 16.89 -6.14
N ARG A 550 -14.48 17.48 -6.24
CA ARG A 550 -13.79 17.81 -7.49
C ARG A 550 -12.60 16.89 -7.80
N LEU A 551 -12.02 16.24 -6.79
CA LEU A 551 -10.82 15.39 -6.89
C LEU A 551 -10.86 14.42 -8.08
N ASP A 552 -11.93 13.64 -8.23
CA ASP A 552 -12.02 12.62 -9.29
C ASP A 552 -12.14 13.23 -10.70
N ALA A 553 -12.67 14.45 -10.82
CA ALA A 553 -12.75 15.21 -12.06
C ALA A 553 -11.41 15.90 -12.39
N CYS A 554 -10.76 16.50 -11.40
CA CYS A 554 -9.41 17.07 -11.53
C CYS A 554 -8.39 15.99 -11.90
N ALA A 555 -8.42 14.84 -11.23
CA ALA A 555 -7.61 13.68 -11.58
C ALA A 555 -7.92 13.18 -12.99
N ALA A 556 -9.19 13.08 -13.39
CA ALA A 556 -9.54 12.66 -14.76
C ALA A 556 -9.05 13.64 -15.83
N ALA A 557 -9.09 14.96 -15.59
CA ALA A 557 -8.59 15.97 -16.50
C ALA A 557 -7.06 15.91 -16.64
N ILE A 558 -6.34 15.81 -15.52
CA ILE A 558 -4.87 15.73 -15.46
C ILE A 558 -4.36 14.43 -16.09
N VAL A 559 -4.98 13.30 -15.77
CA VAL A 559 -4.71 12.00 -16.41
C VAL A 559 -5.01 12.06 -17.92
N GLY A 560 -6.10 12.73 -18.33
CA GLY A 560 -6.42 12.95 -19.74
C GLY A 560 -5.33 13.72 -20.48
N ALA A 561 -4.84 14.83 -19.91
CA ALA A 561 -3.71 15.59 -20.45
C ALA A 561 -2.43 14.73 -20.53
N GLY A 562 -2.15 13.93 -19.50
CA GLY A 562 -1.00 13.02 -19.48
C GLY A 562 -1.08 11.90 -20.52
N VAL A 563 -2.28 11.37 -20.80
CA VAL A 563 -2.50 10.39 -21.88
C VAL A 563 -2.33 11.02 -23.26
N VAL A 564 -2.80 12.26 -23.46
CA VAL A 564 -2.57 12.99 -24.72
C VAL A 564 -1.08 13.28 -24.91
N LEU A 565 -0.38 13.75 -23.88
CA LEU A 565 1.07 13.96 -23.92
C LEU A 565 1.83 12.67 -24.22
N ALA A 566 1.54 11.57 -23.51
CA ALA A 566 2.19 10.28 -23.74
C ALA A 566 1.93 9.71 -25.15
N LEU A 567 0.73 9.92 -25.72
CA LEU A 567 0.44 9.59 -27.12
C LEU A 567 1.29 10.44 -28.07
N VAL A 568 1.29 11.76 -27.88
CA VAL A 568 2.04 12.72 -28.70
C VAL A 568 3.53 12.38 -28.68
N THR A 569 4.12 12.26 -27.50
CA THR A 569 5.52 11.82 -27.29
C THR A 569 5.81 10.50 -27.98
N GLY A 570 4.98 9.46 -27.77
CA GLY A 570 5.18 8.14 -28.39
C GLY A 570 5.11 8.19 -29.92
N VAL A 571 4.17 8.94 -30.49
CA VAL A 571 4.03 9.12 -31.94
C VAL A 571 5.21 9.90 -32.52
N THR A 572 5.61 11.02 -31.91
CA THR A 572 6.75 11.83 -32.39
C THR A 572 8.06 11.07 -32.32
N LEU A 573 8.33 10.35 -31.23
CA LEU A 573 9.54 9.52 -31.11
C LEU A 573 9.58 8.41 -32.17
N VAL A 574 8.44 7.85 -32.56
CA VAL A 574 8.37 6.86 -33.65
C VAL A 574 8.49 7.50 -35.04
N LEU A 575 7.78 8.59 -35.33
CA LEU A 575 7.85 9.29 -36.62
C LEU A 575 9.25 9.82 -36.92
N PHE A 576 9.92 10.38 -35.91
CA PHE A 576 11.31 10.82 -36.01
C PHE A 576 12.26 9.66 -36.36
N ARG A 577 12.07 8.48 -35.76
CA ARG A 577 12.86 7.27 -36.09
C ARG A 577 12.56 6.70 -37.48
N LEU A 578 11.42 7.05 -38.07
CA LEU A 578 11.05 6.72 -39.45
C LEU A 578 11.48 7.78 -40.47
N GLY A 579 12.20 8.84 -40.05
CA GLY A 579 12.62 9.94 -40.92
C GLY A 579 11.49 10.85 -41.39
N VAL A 580 10.33 10.83 -40.72
CA VAL A 580 9.16 11.62 -41.08
C VAL A 580 9.18 12.95 -40.33
N GLU A 581 9.53 14.03 -41.03
CA GLU A 581 9.43 15.39 -40.49
C GLU A 581 7.97 15.73 -40.16
N SER A 582 7.69 16.00 -38.88
CA SER A 582 6.35 16.35 -38.40
C SER A 582 5.99 17.80 -38.73
N ASN A 583 5.71 18.08 -40.00
CA ASN A 583 5.22 19.38 -40.51
C ASN A 583 3.76 19.67 -40.09
N ILE A 584 3.46 19.50 -38.80
CA ILE A 584 2.17 19.80 -38.16
C ILE A 584 2.23 21.27 -37.66
N PRO A 585 1.40 22.19 -38.18
CA PRO A 585 1.43 23.59 -37.76
C PRO A 585 1.20 23.76 -36.26
N GLY A 586 2.02 24.61 -35.62
CA GLY A 586 1.95 24.86 -34.17
C GLY A 586 2.53 23.76 -33.27
N PHE A 587 2.94 22.61 -33.82
CA PHE A 587 3.43 21.48 -33.06
C PHE A 587 4.83 21.70 -32.46
N ASN A 588 5.80 22.11 -33.27
CA ASN A 588 7.17 22.35 -32.82
C ASN A 588 7.28 23.48 -31.77
N PRO A 589 6.53 24.62 -31.88
CA PRO A 589 6.46 25.61 -30.80
C PRO A 589 5.90 25.06 -29.48
N LEU A 590 4.91 24.15 -29.53
CA LEU A 590 4.34 23.54 -28.32
C LEU A 590 5.33 22.58 -27.66
N LEU A 591 6.00 21.73 -28.44
CA LEU A 591 7.08 20.87 -27.95
C LEU A 591 8.21 21.70 -27.34
N LYS A 592 8.65 22.77 -28.02
CA LYS A 592 9.70 23.65 -27.49
C LYS A 592 9.27 24.33 -26.18
N PHE A 593 8.05 24.86 -26.08
CA PHE A 593 7.54 25.44 -24.83
C PHE A 593 7.58 24.42 -23.68
N PHE A 594 7.19 23.16 -23.93
CA PHE A 594 7.30 22.12 -22.91
C PHE A 594 8.75 21.77 -22.59
N ALA A 595 9.65 21.64 -23.57
CA ALA A 595 11.07 21.39 -23.34
C ALA A 595 11.70 22.51 -22.49
N ASP A 596 11.65 23.75 -22.98
CA ASP A 596 12.19 24.96 -22.32
C ASP A 596 11.67 25.08 -20.87
N ALA A 597 10.34 25.09 -20.68
CA ALA A 597 9.74 25.22 -19.36
C ALA A 597 10.08 24.04 -18.45
N SER A 598 10.16 22.83 -19.01
CA SER A 598 10.50 21.66 -18.21
C SER A 598 11.97 21.63 -17.80
N GLY A 599 12.90 22.14 -18.62
CA GLY A 599 14.34 22.11 -18.34
C GLY A 599 14.76 22.95 -17.13
N ASP A 600 14.10 24.08 -16.89
CA ASP A 600 14.35 24.90 -15.70
C ASP A 600 13.67 24.35 -14.45
N TRP A 601 12.40 23.91 -14.56
CA TRP A 601 11.73 23.23 -13.44
C TRP A 601 12.37 21.89 -13.09
N LEU A 602 12.96 21.20 -14.06
CA LEU A 602 13.71 19.95 -13.89
C LEU A 602 14.92 20.15 -12.99
N LYS A 603 15.72 21.22 -13.18
CA LYS A 603 16.87 21.50 -12.31
C LYS A 603 16.42 21.65 -10.86
N LEU A 604 15.33 22.39 -10.63
CA LEU A 604 14.74 22.54 -9.30
C LEU A 604 14.18 21.22 -8.75
N PHE A 605 13.54 20.40 -9.59
CA PHE A 605 12.98 19.10 -9.21
C PHE A 605 14.04 18.02 -8.94
N VAL A 606 15.11 17.94 -9.73
CA VAL A 606 16.22 16.99 -9.52
C VAL A 606 17.06 17.39 -8.32
N ILE A 607 17.31 18.68 -8.10
CA ILE A 607 18.00 19.14 -6.88
C ILE A 607 17.12 18.85 -5.65
N SER A 608 15.84 19.23 -5.66
CA SER A 608 14.95 19.00 -4.49
C SER A 608 14.62 17.52 -4.25
N ALA A 609 14.30 16.74 -5.28
CA ALA A 609 14.04 15.30 -5.16
C ALA A 609 15.32 14.51 -4.89
N GLY A 610 16.46 14.93 -5.43
CA GLY A 610 17.79 14.38 -5.12
C GLY A 610 18.15 14.62 -3.65
N THR A 611 18.10 15.86 -3.19
CA THR A 611 18.32 16.20 -1.77
C THR A 611 17.31 15.49 -0.85
N ALA A 612 16.03 15.42 -1.22
CA ALA A 612 15.02 14.69 -0.45
C ALA A 612 15.28 13.18 -0.42
N THR A 613 15.68 12.57 -1.55
CA THR A 613 15.97 11.12 -1.66
C THR A 613 17.26 10.75 -0.93
N VAL A 614 18.29 11.60 -0.98
CA VAL A 614 19.51 11.45 -0.19
C VAL A 614 19.20 11.61 1.30
N ALA A 615 18.39 12.59 1.71
CA ALA A 615 17.95 12.73 3.11
C ALA A 615 17.12 11.52 3.59
N LEU A 616 16.18 11.04 2.78
CA LEU A 616 15.39 9.81 2.98
C LEU A 616 16.27 8.58 3.18
N SER A 617 17.29 8.42 2.33
CA SER A 617 18.13 7.20 2.28
C SER A 617 19.25 7.21 3.31
N ALA A 618 19.90 8.36 3.51
CA ALA A 618 20.97 8.52 4.49
C ALA A 618 20.44 8.56 5.93
N ALA A 619 19.19 9.01 6.14
CA ALA A 619 18.56 9.01 7.45
C ALA A 619 17.03 8.93 7.38
N GLY A 620 16.48 7.73 7.50
CA GLY A 620 15.03 7.49 7.59
C GLY A 620 14.31 8.20 8.76
N GLY A 621 15.04 8.85 9.67
CA GLY A 621 14.53 9.73 10.73
C GLY A 621 14.54 11.23 10.39
N LEU A 622 14.92 11.65 9.18
CA LEU A 622 14.91 13.08 8.79
C LEU A 622 13.59 13.54 8.16
N LEU A 623 12.80 12.65 7.57
CA LEU A 623 11.49 13.00 6.99
C LEU A 623 10.54 13.55 8.08
N SER A 624 10.52 12.89 9.25
CA SER A 624 9.81 13.33 10.45
C SER A 624 10.39 14.61 11.08
N ARG A 625 11.65 14.96 10.78
CA ARG A 625 12.32 16.17 11.32
C ARG A 625 12.14 17.41 10.45
N TYR A 626 12.06 17.25 9.12
CA TYR A 626 11.99 18.38 8.18
C TYR A 626 10.62 18.55 7.50
N VAL A 627 9.85 17.48 7.29
CA VAL A 627 8.55 17.57 6.60
C VAL A 627 7.45 16.73 7.30
N PRO A 628 7.21 16.92 8.61
CA PRO A 628 6.25 16.10 9.36
C PRO A 628 4.82 16.16 8.81
N TRP A 629 4.43 17.24 8.12
CA TRP A 629 3.11 17.38 7.49
C TRP A 629 2.88 16.49 6.25
N LEU A 630 3.93 16.04 5.57
CA LEU A 630 3.80 15.02 4.50
C LEU A 630 3.64 13.60 5.06
N ARG A 631 4.03 13.38 6.33
CA ARG A 631 4.12 12.04 6.90
C ARG A 631 2.75 11.39 7.08
N ALA A 632 1.82 12.04 7.77
CA ALA A 632 0.52 11.41 8.07
C ALA A 632 -0.29 10.99 6.82
N PRO A 633 -0.34 11.79 5.73
CA PRO A 633 -0.92 11.32 4.46
C PRO A 633 -0.19 10.12 3.82
N LEU A 634 1.15 10.06 3.93
CA LEU A 634 1.95 8.95 3.37
C LEU A 634 1.78 7.66 4.20
N ASP A 635 1.84 7.76 5.53
CA ASP A 635 1.66 6.63 6.43
C ASP A 635 0.23 6.06 6.29
N ALA A 636 -0.79 6.90 6.10
CA ALA A 636 -2.15 6.46 5.80
C ALA A 636 -2.25 5.71 4.44
N ALA A 637 -1.52 6.14 3.41
CA ALA A 637 -1.47 5.44 2.12
C ALA A 637 -0.71 4.10 2.21
N LEU A 638 0.36 4.04 3.02
CA LEU A 638 1.10 2.81 3.32
C LEU A 638 0.22 1.79 4.05
N ASP A 639 -0.56 2.21 5.06
CA ASP A 639 -1.41 1.29 5.81
C ASP A 639 -2.66 0.84 5.04
N VAL A 640 -3.17 1.64 4.10
CA VAL A 640 -4.14 1.16 3.08
C VAL A 640 -3.54 0.04 2.25
N ASP A 641 -2.31 0.17 1.73
CA ASP A 641 -1.67 -0.93 1.00
C ASP A 641 -1.45 -2.17 1.89
N ASN A 642 -0.87 -1.99 3.08
CA ASN A 642 -0.64 -3.08 4.05
C ASN A 642 -1.92 -3.88 4.35
N HIS A 643 -3.06 -3.20 4.46
CA HIS A 643 -4.36 -3.82 4.73
C HIS A 643 -4.87 -4.71 3.57
N PHE A 644 -4.44 -4.45 2.33
CA PHE A 644 -4.76 -5.23 1.13
C PHE A 644 -3.57 -6.07 0.60
N ARG A 645 -2.49 -6.24 1.37
CA ARG A 645 -1.23 -6.82 0.89
C ARG A 645 -1.16 -8.34 1.11
N GLU A 646 -0.88 -9.12 0.06
CA GLU A 646 -0.62 -10.57 0.14
C GLU A 646 0.83 -10.94 0.55
N PHE A 647 1.63 -9.95 0.95
CA PHE A 647 3.09 -10.08 1.03
C PHE A 647 3.67 -9.38 2.28
N PRO A 648 4.76 -9.90 2.87
CA PRO A 648 5.42 -11.17 2.56
C PRO A 648 4.52 -12.36 2.92
N ARG A 649 4.53 -13.42 2.10
CA ARG A 649 3.48 -14.46 2.14
C ARG A 649 3.36 -15.23 3.45
N ARG A 650 4.45 -15.34 4.22
CA ARG A 650 4.47 -15.97 5.55
C ARG A 650 4.03 -15.04 6.69
N ALA A 651 3.89 -13.75 6.42
CA ALA A 651 3.59 -12.73 7.42
C ALA A 651 2.67 -11.63 6.83
N ILE A 652 1.57 -12.07 6.21
CA ILE A 652 0.52 -11.21 5.62
C ILE A 652 -0.07 -10.29 6.71
N PRO A 653 0.03 -8.94 6.60
CA PRO A 653 -0.29 -8.04 7.72
C PRO A 653 -1.71 -8.21 8.27
N ARG A 654 -2.75 -8.12 7.42
CA ARG A 654 -4.16 -8.26 7.85
C ARG A 654 -4.46 -9.61 8.53
N ALA A 655 -3.84 -10.69 8.05
CA ALA A 655 -3.97 -12.03 8.65
C ALA A 655 -3.37 -12.11 10.06
N ARG A 656 -2.17 -11.55 10.27
CA ARG A 656 -1.52 -11.47 11.59
C ARG A 656 -2.32 -10.61 12.55
N ILE A 657 -2.78 -9.44 12.09
CA ILE A 657 -3.57 -8.47 12.86
C ILE A 657 -4.87 -9.13 13.34
N PHE A 658 -5.63 -9.77 12.45
CA PHE A 658 -6.87 -10.48 12.81
C PHE A 658 -6.59 -11.61 13.81
N SER A 659 -5.53 -12.40 13.61
CA SER A 659 -5.14 -13.49 14.51
C SER A 659 -4.81 -12.97 15.92
N ARG A 660 -4.03 -11.89 16.03
CA ARG A 660 -3.71 -11.24 17.32
C ARG A 660 -4.94 -10.68 18.01
N PHE A 661 -5.83 -10.03 17.26
CA PHE A 661 -7.02 -9.41 17.84
C PHE A 661 -7.98 -10.48 18.39
N VAL A 662 -8.16 -11.61 17.68
CA VAL A 662 -8.91 -12.76 18.20
C VAL A 662 -8.26 -13.38 19.45
N ALA A 663 -6.92 -13.41 19.55
CA ALA A 663 -6.24 -13.83 20.77
C ALA A 663 -6.51 -12.88 21.96
N VAL A 664 -6.50 -11.56 21.73
CA VAL A 664 -6.86 -10.54 22.73
C VAL A 664 -8.34 -10.67 23.14
N LEU A 665 -9.25 -10.79 22.19
CA LEU A 665 -10.69 -10.97 22.45
C LEU A 665 -10.99 -12.28 23.20
N ASN A 666 -10.24 -13.36 22.95
CA ASN A 666 -10.38 -14.60 23.71
C ASN A 666 -9.84 -14.47 25.15
N CYS A 667 -8.75 -13.70 25.36
CA CYS A 667 -8.26 -13.34 26.70
C CYS A 667 -9.29 -12.50 27.48
N ILE A 668 -10.01 -11.60 26.80
CA ILE A 668 -11.10 -10.80 27.38
C ILE A 668 -12.31 -11.68 27.69
N ALA A 669 -12.74 -12.54 26.77
CA ALA A 669 -13.85 -13.48 26.98
C ALA A 669 -13.62 -14.42 28.16
N ALA A 670 -12.38 -14.86 28.39
CA ALA A 670 -12.00 -15.71 29.53
C ALA A 670 -12.08 -15.02 30.90
N GLN A 671 -12.18 -13.68 30.94
CA GLN A 671 -12.24 -12.89 32.17
C GLN A 671 -13.67 -12.48 32.58
N SER A 672 -14.69 -12.90 31.81
CA SER A 672 -16.13 -12.78 32.13
C SER A 672 -16.61 -11.36 32.42
N TYR A 673 -16.17 -10.38 31.63
CA TYR A 673 -16.67 -9.00 31.70
C TYR A 673 -18.17 -8.91 31.41
N ASP A 674 -18.84 -7.98 32.10
CA ASP A 674 -20.26 -7.69 31.90
C ASP A 674 -20.48 -6.93 30.58
N HIS A 675 -19.62 -5.94 30.28
CA HIS A 675 -19.67 -5.09 29.08
C HIS A 675 -18.28 -4.94 28.45
N ILE A 676 -18.22 -4.68 27.14
CA ILE A 676 -16.97 -4.49 26.38
C ILE A 676 -17.12 -3.24 25.50
N ILE A 677 -16.20 -2.29 25.59
CA ILE A 677 -16.16 -1.11 24.72
C ILE A 677 -14.89 -1.18 23.87
N ILE A 678 -15.03 -1.27 22.54
CA ILE A 678 -13.90 -1.13 21.62
C ILE A 678 -13.76 0.36 21.27
N VAL A 679 -12.60 0.96 21.57
CA VAL A 679 -12.28 2.36 21.27
C VAL A 679 -11.20 2.40 20.21
N ALA A 680 -11.59 2.71 18.99
CA ALA A 680 -10.78 2.55 17.80
C ALA A 680 -10.57 3.88 17.05
N HIS A 681 -9.33 4.19 16.67
CA HIS A 681 -9.00 5.41 15.92
C HIS A 681 -8.47 5.09 14.54
N SER A 682 -8.84 5.90 13.53
CA SER A 682 -8.30 5.84 12.17
C SER A 682 -8.33 4.40 11.60
N GLN A 683 -7.21 3.88 11.12
CA GLN A 683 -7.01 2.52 10.64
C GLN A 683 -7.43 1.42 11.66
N GLY A 684 -7.30 1.68 12.96
CA GLY A 684 -7.81 0.80 14.02
C GLY A 684 -9.32 0.59 13.94
N THR A 685 -10.07 1.57 13.41
CA THR A 685 -11.50 1.40 13.14
C THR A 685 -11.75 0.34 12.09
N VAL A 686 -11.02 0.37 10.97
CA VAL A 686 -11.18 -0.57 9.85
C VAL A 686 -10.80 -1.99 10.28
N ILE A 687 -9.72 -2.10 11.07
CA ILE A 687 -9.30 -3.36 11.69
C ILE A 687 -10.40 -3.93 12.60
N SER A 688 -11.03 -3.08 13.41
CA SER A 688 -12.09 -3.48 14.35
C SER A 688 -13.37 -3.88 13.63
N THR A 689 -13.91 -3.03 12.76
CA THR A 689 -15.20 -3.27 12.10
C THR A 689 -15.16 -4.46 11.15
N GLU A 690 -14.13 -4.57 10.30
CA GLU A 690 -14.01 -5.71 9.38
C GLU A 690 -13.80 -7.03 10.12
N LEU A 691 -13.11 -7.04 11.28
CA LEU A 691 -12.98 -8.25 12.10
C LEU A 691 -14.30 -8.65 12.76
N LEU A 692 -14.98 -7.73 13.45
CA LEU A 692 -16.24 -8.02 14.15
C LEU A 692 -17.31 -8.52 13.14
N ARG A 693 -17.40 -7.85 11.99
CA ARG A 693 -18.25 -8.22 10.86
C ARG A 693 -17.91 -9.60 10.30
N TYR A 694 -16.62 -9.90 10.11
CA TYR A 694 -16.15 -11.24 9.71
C TYR A 694 -16.51 -12.31 10.77
N MET A 695 -16.31 -12.05 12.07
CA MET A 695 -16.68 -12.96 13.15
C MET A 695 -18.20 -13.23 13.21
N LYS A 696 -19.03 -12.21 13.00
CA LYS A 696 -20.48 -12.36 12.88
C LYS A 696 -20.85 -13.25 11.69
N GLU A 697 -20.35 -12.94 10.49
CA GLU A 697 -20.67 -13.71 9.27
C GLU A 697 -20.16 -15.18 9.35
N ARG A 698 -18.98 -15.42 9.95
CA ARG A 698 -18.50 -16.78 10.26
C ARG A 698 -19.46 -17.56 11.16
N THR A 699 -20.10 -16.91 12.13
CA THR A 699 -21.03 -17.57 13.06
C THR A 699 -22.27 -18.06 12.32
N THR A 700 -22.88 -17.21 11.48
CA THR A 700 -23.98 -17.59 10.59
C THR A 700 -23.61 -18.75 9.66
N HIS A 701 -22.38 -18.75 9.12
CA HIS A 701 -21.88 -19.82 8.26
C HIS A 701 -21.61 -21.13 9.01
N GLY A 702 -21.02 -21.08 10.21
CA GLY A 702 -20.71 -22.25 11.03
C GLY A 702 -21.97 -22.98 11.51
N GLN A 703 -23.00 -22.22 11.89
CA GLN A 703 -24.32 -22.74 12.24
C GLN A 703 -25.01 -23.44 11.04
N ALA A 704 -24.77 -22.96 9.82
CA ALA A 704 -25.28 -23.60 8.59
C ALA A 704 -24.51 -24.87 8.18
N GLU A 705 -23.18 -24.93 8.34
CA GLU A 705 -22.36 -26.13 8.06
C GLU A 705 -22.33 -27.15 9.21
N GLN A 706 -22.92 -26.85 10.38
CA GLN A 706 -22.82 -27.66 11.62
C GLN A 706 -21.37 -27.92 12.08
N ALA A 707 -20.45 -27.02 11.75
CA ALA A 707 -19.02 -27.17 12.02
C ALA A 707 -18.59 -26.43 13.30
N MET A 708 -17.74 -27.05 14.12
CA MET A 708 -17.09 -26.36 15.25
C MET A 708 -16.04 -25.37 14.73
N ASP A 709 -16.41 -24.08 14.69
CA ASP A 709 -15.50 -22.97 14.43
C ASP A 709 -15.15 -22.24 15.76
N PRO A 710 -13.90 -22.30 16.25
CA PRO A 710 -13.47 -21.60 17.46
C PRO A 710 -13.68 -20.08 17.42
N VAL A 711 -13.72 -19.47 16.22
CA VAL A 711 -13.98 -18.03 16.04
C VAL A 711 -15.47 -17.71 16.23
N ALA A 712 -16.36 -18.57 15.72
CA ALA A 712 -17.80 -18.48 15.99
C ALA A 712 -18.11 -18.69 17.48
N SER A 713 -17.53 -19.71 18.11
CA SER A 713 -17.68 -19.94 19.57
C SER A 713 -16.98 -18.89 20.44
N LEU A 714 -16.14 -18.01 19.88
CA LEU A 714 -15.70 -16.77 20.54
C LEU A 714 -16.72 -15.65 20.35
N TRP A 715 -17.25 -15.48 19.13
CA TRP A 715 -18.29 -14.49 18.85
C TRP A 715 -19.55 -14.72 19.71
N GLU A 716 -20.04 -15.95 19.83
CA GLU A 716 -21.20 -16.30 20.67
C GLU A 716 -20.99 -15.98 22.17
N ARG A 717 -19.74 -15.96 22.66
CA ARG A 717 -19.41 -15.57 24.05
C ARG A 717 -19.34 -14.05 24.26
N LEU A 718 -19.12 -13.28 23.19
CA LEU A 718 -18.95 -11.82 23.20
C LEU A 718 -20.20 -11.06 22.72
N GLY A 719 -21.03 -11.71 21.91
CA GLY A 719 -22.19 -11.12 21.24
C GLY A 719 -23.18 -10.47 22.21
N GLY A 720 -23.77 -9.34 21.78
CA GLY A 720 -24.72 -8.58 22.60
C GLY A 720 -24.10 -7.81 23.77
N ARG A 721 -22.77 -7.76 23.91
CA ARG A 721 -22.06 -7.00 24.98
C ARG A 721 -21.07 -5.94 24.48
N ILE A 722 -20.83 -5.90 23.17
CA ILE A 722 -19.85 -4.99 22.56
C ILE A 722 -20.53 -3.65 22.22
N ALA A 723 -19.97 -2.55 22.72
CA ALA A 723 -20.17 -1.20 22.18
C ALA A 723 -18.92 -0.76 21.43
N LEU A 724 -19.08 0.12 20.44
CA LEU A 724 -18.01 0.59 19.58
C LEU A 724 -17.95 2.12 19.59
N VAL A 725 -16.78 2.68 19.91
CA VAL A 725 -16.43 4.09 19.74
C VAL A 725 -15.38 4.17 18.64
N THR A 726 -15.68 4.84 17.54
CA THR A 726 -14.73 5.09 16.45
C THR A 726 -14.31 6.56 16.43
N ALA A 727 -13.08 6.84 16.02
CA ALA A 727 -12.54 8.19 15.96
C ALA A 727 -11.79 8.42 14.64
N GLY A 728 -12.08 9.52 13.94
CA GLY A 728 -11.42 9.87 12.68
C GLY A 728 -11.59 8.79 11.58
N CYS A 729 -12.80 8.25 11.44
CA CYS A 729 -13.03 6.97 10.77
C CYS A 729 -12.87 7.00 9.23
N PRO A 730 -11.88 6.29 8.65
CA PRO A 730 -11.62 6.33 7.20
C PRO A 730 -12.55 5.45 6.36
N LEU A 731 -13.44 4.66 7.00
CA LEU A 731 -14.32 3.70 6.30
C LEU A 731 -15.08 4.36 5.15
N ARG A 732 -15.63 5.57 5.37
CA ARG A 732 -16.43 6.29 4.36
C ARG A 732 -15.58 7.07 3.36
N GLN A 733 -14.68 7.93 3.84
CA GLN A 733 -13.94 8.88 2.98
C GLN A 733 -12.75 8.30 2.22
N LEU A 734 -12.20 7.18 2.67
CA LEU A 734 -11.03 6.56 2.07
C LEU A 734 -11.35 5.16 1.54
N TYR A 735 -11.90 4.27 2.39
CA TYR A 735 -12.12 2.87 2.01
C TYR A 735 -13.30 2.70 1.05
N ALA A 736 -14.53 3.08 1.43
CA ALA A 736 -15.69 3.01 0.55
C ALA A 736 -15.62 3.99 -0.64
N ALA A 737 -14.95 5.13 -0.46
CA ALA A 737 -14.70 6.09 -1.53
C ALA A 737 -13.72 5.60 -2.61
N ARG A 738 -12.96 4.51 -2.37
CA ARG A 738 -11.93 4.01 -3.31
C ARG A 738 -11.98 2.51 -3.61
N PHE A 739 -12.51 1.70 -2.70
CA PHE A 739 -12.67 0.25 -2.82
C PHE A 739 -14.15 -0.14 -2.62
N PRO A 740 -15.07 0.45 -3.41
CA PRO A 740 -16.51 0.49 -3.10
C PRO A 740 -17.19 -0.88 -3.14
N VAL A 741 -16.59 -1.87 -3.81
CA VAL A 741 -17.10 -3.25 -3.90
C VAL A 741 -16.72 -4.10 -2.67
N LEU A 742 -15.65 -3.75 -1.96
CA LEU A 742 -15.27 -4.41 -0.70
C LEU A 742 -16.04 -3.81 0.48
N TYR A 743 -16.21 -2.49 0.48
CA TYR A 743 -16.86 -1.71 1.54
C TYR A 743 -18.27 -1.25 1.13
N GLU A 744 -18.98 -2.05 0.32
CA GLU A 744 -20.36 -1.77 -0.12
C GLU A 744 -21.29 -1.58 1.10
N TRP A 745 -21.08 -2.35 2.16
CA TRP A 745 -21.80 -2.27 3.43
C TRP A 745 -21.72 -0.89 4.10
N VAL A 746 -20.60 -0.17 3.96
CA VAL A 746 -20.43 1.20 4.48
C VAL A 746 -21.28 2.23 3.70
N LEU A 747 -21.75 1.87 2.51
CA LEU A 747 -22.64 2.68 1.67
C LEU A 747 -24.08 2.13 1.65
N GLY A 748 -24.44 1.26 2.60
CA GLY A 748 -25.79 0.73 2.78
C GLY A 748 -26.82 1.84 2.98
N GLN A 749 -28.05 1.60 2.48
CA GLN A 749 -29.18 2.51 2.65
C GLN A 749 -30.23 1.88 3.57
N HIS A 750 -30.50 2.57 4.67
CA HIS A 750 -31.42 2.15 5.72
C HIS A 750 -32.50 3.24 5.86
N GLY A 751 -33.56 3.09 5.05
CA GLY A 751 -34.63 4.08 4.91
C GLY A 751 -34.11 5.42 4.34
N PRO A 752 -34.25 6.56 5.04
CA PRO A 752 -33.75 7.85 4.59
C PRO A 752 -32.24 8.03 4.78
N ASN A 753 -31.58 7.15 5.53
CA ASN A 753 -30.18 7.27 5.92
C ASN A 753 -29.26 6.39 5.05
N LEU A 754 -28.03 6.87 4.85
CA LEU A 754 -26.89 6.14 4.32
C LEU A 754 -25.81 6.00 5.39
N GLY A 755 -25.15 4.86 5.39
CA GLY A 755 -24.06 4.50 6.31
C GLY A 755 -24.33 3.14 6.97
N PRO A 756 -23.31 2.50 7.54
CA PRO A 756 -23.43 1.17 8.11
C PRO A 756 -24.22 1.19 9.42
N VAL A 757 -25.00 0.15 9.71
CA VAL A 757 -25.69 0.01 11.01
C VAL A 757 -24.82 -0.73 12.03
N ALA A 758 -25.12 -0.55 13.32
CA ALA A 758 -24.40 -1.24 14.39
C ALA A 758 -24.49 -2.77 14.27
N ASP A 759 -25.60 -3.28 13.72
CA ASP A 759 -25.75 -4.71 13.44
C ASP A 759 -24.86 -5.23 12.29
N ASP A 760 -24.42 -4.40 11.32
CA ASP A 760 -23.49 -4.85 10.26
C ASP A 760 -22.17 -5.38 10.83
N VAL A 761 -21.75 -4.81 11.96
CA VAL A 761 -20.56 -5.20 12.73
C VAL A 761 -20.92 -5.93 14.04
N GLY A 762 -22.22 -6.19 14.27
CA GLY A 762 -22.73 -6.96 15.41
C GLY A 762 -22.55 -6.31 16.79
N VAL A 763 -22.48 -4.98 16.87
CA VAL A 763 -22.33 -4.22 18.14
C VAL A 763 -23.67 -3.66 18.60
N VAL A 764 -23.82 -3.48 19.92
CA VAL A 764 -25.07 -3.00 20.54
C VAL A 764 -25.28 -1.51 20.28
N ARG A 765 -24.19 -0.73 20.24
CA ARG A 765 -24.18 0.72 20.00
C ARG A 765 -22.89 1.12 19.30
N TRP A 766 -22.97 2.07 18.36
CA TRP A 766 -21.82 2.64 17.65
C TRP A 766 -21.85 4.16 17.71
N VAL A 767 -20.83 4.75 18.35
CA VAL A 767 -20.59 6.21 18.32
C VAL A 767 -19.37 6.49 17.46
N ASN A 768 -19.48 7.42 16.50
CA ASN A 768 -18.35 7.89 15.70
C ASN A 768 -18.01 9.35 16.02
N LEU A 769 -16.80 9.59 16.51
CA LEU A 769 -16.26 10.91 16.83
C LEU A 769 -15.42 11.43 15.67
N TYR A 770 -15.69 12.66 15.22
CA TYR A 770 -14.94 13.28 14.13
C TYR A 770 -14.65 14.77 14.34
N ALA A 771 -13.54 15.25 13.80
CA ALA A 771 -13.26 16.67 13.63
C ALA A 771 -13.63 17.12 12.20
N THR A 772 -14.13 18.34 12.03
CA THR A 772 -14.56 18.86 10.72
C THR A 772 -13.42 18.96 9.70
N GLY A 773 -12.19 19.14 10.17
CA GLY A 773 -10.95 19.19 9.40
C GLY A 773 -10.18 17.88 9.29
N ASP A 774 -10.74 16.75 9.71
CA ASP A 774 -10.10 15.46 9.49
C ASP A 774 -10.09 15.12 7.99
N TYR A 775 -8.89 14.93 7.44
CA TYR A 775 -8.65 14.61 6.02
C TYR A 775 -8.51 13.10 5.75
N VAL A 776 -8.60 12.27 6.79
CA VAL A 776 -8.55 10.80 6.69
C VAL A 776 -9.95 10.21 6.88
N GLY A 777 -10.71 10.72 7.86
CA GLY A 777 -12.04 10.20 8.17
C GLY A 777 -12.88 11.11 9.04
N ARG A 778 -14.11 11.42 8.61
CA ARG A 778 -15.05 12.26 9.36
C ARG A 778 -16.28 11.47 9.79
N TRP A 779 -17.46 12.03 9.53
CA TRP A 779 -18.75 11.42 9.80
C TRP A 779 -18.92 10.10 9.01
N LEU A 780 -19.78 9.21 9.51
CA LEU A 780 -20.16 7.96 8.84
C LEU A 780 -21.54 8.02 8.18
N TRP A 781 -22.49 8.75 8.76
CA TRP A 781 -23.90 8.73 8.36
C TRP A 781 -24.33 10.00 7.60
N SER A 782 -25.25 9.87 6.65
CA SER A 782 -25.89 11.02 5.97
C SER A 782 -27.28 10.69 5.46
N ARG A 783 -28.03 11.70 4.99
CA ARG A 783 -29.29 11.48 4.26
C ARG A 783 -29.02 10.95 2.84
N ALA A 784 -29.87 10.10 2.29
CA ALA A 784 -29.70 9.51 0.96
C ALA A 784 -29.80 10.56 -0.17
N PRO A 785 -28.94 10.52 -1.20
CA PRO A 785 -28.90 11.53 -2.25
C PRO A 785 -29.93 11.29 -3.37
N HIS A 786 -30.55 12.39 -3.83
CA HIS A 786 -30.98 12.49 -5.22
C HIS A 786 -29.76 12.79 -6.11
N GLY A 787 -29.03 11.74 -6.52
CA GLY A 787 -28.00 11.79 -7.56
C GLY A 787 -26.61 12.33 -7.20
N GLU A 788 -26.41 12.98 -6.05
CA GLU A 788 -25.08 13.37 -5.55
C GLU A 788 -24.20 12.17 -5.12
N TYR A 789 -22.88 12.39 -5.04
CA TYR A 789 -21.89 11.40 -4.64
C TYR A 789 -21.84 11.25 -3.09
N PRO A 790 -22.28 10.11 -2.50
CA PRO A 790 -22.55 9.97 -1.07
C PRO A 790 -21.45 10.47 -0.14
N VAL A 791 -20.19 10.16 -0.42
CA VAL A 791 -19.05 10.46 0.48
C VAL A 791 -18.74 11.96 0.63
N THR A 792 -19.57 12.86 0.07
CA THR A 792 -19.39 14.32 0.06
C THR A 792 -20.61 15.16 0.52
N GLN A 793 -21.60 14.54 1.16
CA GLN A 793 -22.92 15.14 1.45
C GLN A 793 -23.07 16.03 2.71
N ILE A 794 -22.02 16.30 3.48
CA ILE A 794 -22.13 16.99 4.79
C ILE A 794 -22.72 18.41 4.70
N ASP A 795 -22.56 19.07 3.56
CA ASP A 795 -22.88 20.50 3.40
C ASP A 795 -24.28 20.79 2.82
N GLN A 796 -25.19 19.80 2.75
CA GLN A 796 -26.59 20.03 2.37
C GLN A 796 -27.40 20.65 3.52
N ALA A 797 -27.20 21.94 3.77
CA ALA A 797 -28.01 22.71 4.71
C ALA A 797 -29.46 22.83 4.18
N GLY A 798 -30.39 22.13 4.83
CA GLY A 798 -31.83 22.33 4.60
C GLY A 798 -32.30 23.68 5.15
N ALA A 799 -33.52 24.10 4.79
CA ALA A 799 -34.13 25.37 5.20
C ALA A 799 -34.36 25.52 6.73
N HIS A 800 -33.99 24.53 7.53
CA HIS A 800 -34.09 24.51 9.00
C HIS A 800 -32.72 24.47 9.71
N GLY A 801 -31.60 24.59 8.98
CA GLY A 801 -30.30 24.86 9.59
C GLY A 801 -29.53 23.66 10.14
N ASP A 802 -29.98 22.42 9.87
CA ASP A 802 -29.31 21.16 10.25
C ASP A 802 -27.94 20.95 9.54
N THR A 803 -26.95 21.83 9.78
CA THR A 803 -25.55 21.38 9.71
C THR A 803 -25.26 20.49 10.91
N TYR A 804 -24.38 19.51 10.72
CA TYR A 804 -23.97 18.55 11.77
C TYR A 804 -22.98 19.19 12.79
N THR A 805 -23.37 20.37 13.29
CA THR A 805 -22.74 21.19 14.33
C THR A 805 -23.50 20.96 15.65
N PRO A 806 -22.97 20.17 16.59
CA PRO A 806 -23.67 19.93 17.84
C PRO A 806 -23.73 21.20 18.68
N HIS A 807 -24.93 21.67 18.99
CA HIS A 807 -25.13 22.34 20.27
C HIS A 807 -24.85 21.32 21.38
N ARG A 808 -23.84 21.61 22.22
CA ARG A 808 -23.49 20.97 23.50
C ARG A 808 -23.99 19.51 23.66
N VAL A 809 -23.17 18.55 23.22
CA VAL A 809 -23.45 17.11 23.35
C VAL A 809 -23.68 16.75 24.82
N ASP A 810 -24.83 16.18 25.13
CA ASP A 810 -25.06 15.56 26.44
C ASP A 810 -24.39 14.17 26.47
N THR A 811 -23.50 13.99 27.45
CA THR A 811 -22.77 12.73 27.72
C THR A 811 -23.09 12.16 29.10
N THR A 812 -24.06 12.72 29.84
CA THR A 812 -24.37 12.31 31.23
C THR A 812 -24.76 10.84 31.36
N HIS A 813 -25.46 10.29 30.37
CA HIS A 813 -25.89 8.90 30.36
C HIS A 813 -26.03 8.37 28.92
N TRP A 814 -25.83 7.08 28.66
CA TRP A 814 -25.94 6.55 27.29
C TRP A 814 -27.31 6.78 26.64
N LYS A 815 -28.39 6.81 27.44
CA LYS A 815 -29.75 7.06 26.93
C LYS A 815 -29.94 8.48 26.40
N THR A 816 -29.34 9.49 27.04
CA THR A 816 -29.39 10.86 26.52
C THR A 816 -28.37 11.07 25.39
N LEU A 817 -27.20 10.44 25.50
CA LEU A 817 -26.19 10.42 24.45
C LEU A 817 -26.72 9.83 23.13
N MET A 818 -27.41 8.69 23.17
CA MET A 818 -27.88 7.97 21.97
C MET A 818 -29.30 8.32 21.54
N GLY A 819 -30.17 8.70 22.50
CA GLY A 819 -31.60 8.84 22.24
C GLY A 819 -32.24 7.49 21.90
N ALA A 820 -32.95 7.43 20.77
CA ALA A 820 -33.56 6.21 20.24
C ALA A 820 -32.66 5.42 19.26
N ASN A 821 -31.45 5.90 18.97
CA ASN A 821 -30.60 5.33 17.92
C ASN A 821 -29.62 4.28 18.46
N THR A 822 -29.25 3.31 17.63
CA THR A 822 -28.10 2.42 17.84
C THR A 822 -26.79 3.03 17.33
N GLU A 823 -26.85 3.92 16.34
CA GLU A 823 -25.71 4.62 15.74
C GLU A 823 -25.76 6.14 15.99
N LYS A 824 -24.60 6.78 16.20
CA LYS A 824 -24.53 8.25 16.29
C LYS A 824 -23.17 8.83 15.85
N ASP A 825 -23.22 9.80 14.94
CA ASP A 825 -22.11 10.69 14.63
C ASP A 825 -22.03 11.84 15.65
N ILE A 826 -20.82 12.19 16.07
CA ILE A 826 -20.56 13.27 17.04
C ILE A 826 -19.35 14.09 16.59
N SER A 827 -19.55 15.36 16.29
CA SER A 827 -18.44 16.28 16.02
C SER A 827 -17.75 16.70 17.31
N ILE A 828 -16.42 16.54 17.39
CA ILE A 828 -15.59 17.15 18.44
C ILE A 828 -15.18 18.59 18.11
N GLY A 829 -15.45 19.08 16.88
CA GLY A 829 -15.27 20.47 16.49
C GLY A 829 -14.22 20.72 15.39
N ALA A 830 -13.44 21.78 15.55
CA ALA A 830 -12.31 22.11 14.70
C ALA A 830 -11.07 21.36 15.20
N GLY A 831 -10.41 20.66 14.28
CA GLY A 831 -9.25 19.84 14.56
C GLY A 831 -8.89 19.01 13.34
N ALA A 832 -7.70 18.42 13.40
CA ALA A 832 -7.21 17.47 12.42
C ALA A 832 -7.16 16.05 13.00
N HIS A 833 -6.63 15.12 12.22
CA HIS A 833 -6.77 13.69 12.43
C HIS A 833 -6.17 13.12 13.74
N THR A 834 -5.22 13.82 14.35
CA THR A 834 -4.41 13.31 15.47
C THR A 834 -4.96 13.62 16.86
N HIS A 835 -5.92 14.55 17.02
CA HIS A 835 -6.24 15.15 18.33
C HIS A 835 -7.27 14.40 19.19
N TYR A 836 -7.82 13.26 18.75
CA TYR A 836 -8.94 12.56 19.42
C TYR A 836 -8.64 11.98 20.81
N PHE A 837 -7.37 11.69 21.12
CA PHE A 837 -6.92 11.18 22.42
C PHE A 837 -6.08 12.21 23.20
N SER A 838 -6.04 13.46 22.74
CA SER A 838 -5.39 14.54 23.50
C SER A 838 -6.06 14.67 24.87
N ILE A 839 -5.27 14.92 25.92
CA ILE A 839 -5.74 14.90 27.32
C ILE A 839 -6.84 15.93 27.62
N ASP A 840 -7.07 16.90 26.72
CA ASP A 840 -8.11 17.93 26.77
C ASP A 840 -9.48 17.50 26.18
N GLN A 841 -9.59 16.30 25.58
CA GLN A 841 -10.79 15.86 24.84
C GLN A 841 -11.97 15.39 25.71
N LYS A 842 -12.63 16.35 26.36
CA LYS A 842 -13.85 16.17 27.16
C LYS A 842 -14.93 15.32 26.48
N THR A 843 -15.17 15.52 25.18
CA THR A 843 -16.21 14.79 24.43
C THR A 843 -15.86 13.30 24.29
N MET A 844 -14.59 12.95 24.08
CA MET A 844 -14.14 11.55 24.02
C MET A 844 -14.31 10.87 25.39
N ALA A 845 -13.82 11.51 26.45
CA ALA A 845 -13.95 11.00 27.81
C ALA A 845 -15.42 10.80 28.23
N GLY A 846 -16.29 11.78 27.94
CA GLY A 846 -17.71 11.72 28.24
C GLY A 846 -18.46 10.63 27.46
N VAL A 847 -18.14 10.42 26.17
CA VAL A 847 -18.73 9.34 25.35
C VAL A 847 -18.37 7.96 25.91
N ILE A 848 -17.11 7.75 26.31
CA ILE A 848 -16.66 6.48 26.90
C ILE A 848 -17.35 6.25 28.24
N ASP A 849 -17.36 7.25 29.13
CA ASP A 849 -17.98 7.17 30.46
C ASP A 849 -19.50 6.91 30.39
N ALA A 850 -20.20 7.54 29.45
CA ALA A 850 -21.61 7.26 29.17
C ALA A 850 -21.84 5.80 28.78
N LEU A 851 -20.96 5.23 27.95
CA LEU A 851 -21.04 3.85 27.48
C LEU A 851 -20.52 2.82 28.50
N LEU A 852 -19.77 3.21 29.53
CA LEU A 852 -19.50 2.33 30.68
C LEU A 852 -20.78 2.04 31.47
N ALA A 853 -21.68 3.03 31.56
CA ALA A 853 -23.02 2.85 32.13
C ALA A 853 -24.00 2.07 31.22
N SER A 854 -23.52 1.36 30.19
CA SER A 854 -24.34 0.84 29.08
C SER A 854 -25.47 -0.12 29.44
#